data_AF-A0A8S9TAA5-F1
#
_entry.id   AF-A0A8S9TAA5-F1
#
_cell.length_a   1.000
_cell.length_b   1.000
_cell.length_c   1.000
_cell.angle_alpha   90.00
_cell.angle_beta   90.00
_cell.angle_gamma   90.00
#
_symmetry.space_group_name_H-M   'P 1'
#
loop_
_entity.id
_entity.type
_entity.pdbx_description
1 polymer ?
#
loop_
_entity_poly.entity_id
_entity_poly.type
_entity_poly.pdbx_seq_one_letter_code
_entity_poly.pdbx_strand_id
1 'polypeptide(L)'
;MKNILFIDSAVDKYKILLEGLVPGITAVILDPNRDGIEQISQILSQYSLIESVHIVSHGSPGTLYLGNSELSLHSLTKYSNELQNWFLPSSHLPNLLLYGCNVAAGDVGEEFITKLHKLTGASIAATARPTGNAALGGNWNLKVNVGSVVNSPLAFTAEAMAAYPAVLALFSLGSYSSTTTSSMTSKVTVEGSYAYTVDSELGLQIIDITDSKKPTFKGKYKFSDNSEVKGVAIKEKYAYVASFSSGFQVVDLTDPANPVTKLNDSTSCNTAEDIAIKDNYIFVAGGISGLKIFDISDPTQLVVKGQYKPTNGSIRNVTVKGNYAYVLSESGLFTSTLQIIDITNPDSPVLKGSYNTSSTAYEVKIEGNYAYIAAGFSGMQIVDISDATKPTLKGSFDTSYNVFGVSIVGNLAYIADGNMGVQVLDVTAPETPISVGTYQTTGMAKGVFVVNNQAYIAGGSTGLEIVLNNTPPTAADKTISVDEDTVYAFVMDDFGFTDSDDGSDGSSLKEVQITELPLVGQLFKDTNEDGIQNDGEAITVDQKIAFADISKLKFKSIADASGTNYASFKFKVSDGLEYSAVAYKATIDVKPVNDAPVLSDTDVTLSAVIKGASAPTGAVGTLISSLVKLEGNVKDADTDALTGIAITKLDTTKGSWFYSIDNGSKWTSLSSVSDSNALLLAADTNTRIYFQPNAETTGKISDLLTFRAWDRTSGTNGSNIDITSSTNATAFSTTTDTAGITVKDASDGTDSGSTGGSVNVKLSLKIVPNNLFLLGDASEGGKLKLHIKLDGHKSKLVNELGVCVVDDDKGTIDGIAPDTEGYAQAALSRAQVIFSSIANAPKGFSSDLTRLLEFSAGAKLKFFMIKDGTLDGVMSGKISFKNVLFADTKTQKTTDLGNGEFALDWDELLEGGGADFQKLKIKIKASNEEMPLGTGLQGTSGGEVIDLREAKTEVKAEFTIHREAAFKNFVCFYQMADAKGGIDINGDGKADLMPGDEGYIKAAMNARVSGINLSVENQSSATFSGVFQKGSVFAPMIIADGTAEMLLDSDIKNDPAVYLPFLGANPNKTDHIRLLGSNCFGFEDLPGGGDNDFNDIVVKVNLKTA
;
A
#
# COMPACT_ATOMS: atom_id res chain seq x y z
N MET A 1 -19.64 27.80 -26.74
CA MET A 1 -19.02 26.67 -26.01
C MET A 1 -20.12 25.73 -25.58
N LYS A 2 -19.92 24.42 -25.72
CA LYS A 2 -20.93 23.38 -25.48
C LYS A 2 -20.42 22.41 -24.43
N ASN A 3 -21.28 22.10 -23.46
CA ASN A 3 -21.09 21.04 -22.49
C ASN A 3 -21.99 19.88 -22.90
N ILE A 4 -21.41 18.71 -23.13
CA ILE A 4 -22.11 17.55 -23.70
C ILE A 4 -21.91 16.36 -22.76
N LEU A 5 -23.00 15.68 -22.42
CA LEU A 5 -22.97 14.42 -21.69
C LEU A 5 -23.30 13.29 -22.66
N PHE A 6 -22.40 12.32 -22.77
CA PHE A 6 -22.71 11.01 -23.33
C PHE A 6 -23.02 10.07 -22.18
N ILE A 7 -24.15 9.36 -22.26
CA ILE A 7 -24.51 8.33 -21.31
C ILE A 7 -24.75 7.02 -22.06
N ASP A 8 -24.03 6.00 -21.63
CA ASP A 8 -24.26 4.65 -22.12
C ASP A 8 -25.62 4.16 -21.63
N SER A 9 -26.43 3.62 -22.54
CA SER A 9 -27.78 3.17 -22.21
C SER A 9 -27.82 1.88 -21.39
N ALA A 10 -26.70 1.15 -21.28
CA ALA A 10 -26.56 0.00 -20.40
C ALA A 10 -26.37 0.39 -18.92
N VAL A 11 -26.06 1.66 -18.63
CA VAL A 11 -25.97 2.16 -17.25
C VAL A 11 -27.33 2.05 -16.56
N ASP A 12 -27.37 1.29 -15.46
CA ASP A 12 -28.59 1.06 -14.70
C ASP A 12 -29.27 2.40 -14.31
N LYS A 13 -30.58 2.51 -14.52
CA LYS A 13 -31.37 3.71 -14.15
C LYS A 13 -30.77 5.06 -14.57
N TYR A 14 -30.06 5.11 -15.70
CA TYR A 14 -29.45 6.34 -16.20
C TYR A 14 -30.45 7.51 -16.36
N LYS A 15 -31.75 7.21 -16.52
CA LYS A 15 -32.83 8.21 -16.58
C LYS A 15 -32.94 9.06 -15.31
N ILE A 16 -32.68 8.50 -14.13
CA ILE A 16 -32.64 9.26 -12.86
C ILE A 16 -31.56 10.35 -12.94
N LEU A 17 -30.42 10.00 -13.53
CA LEU A 17 -29.32 10.94 -13.74
C LEU A 17 -29.72 12.01 -14.77
N LEU A 18 -30.42 11.63 -15.84
CA LEU A 18 -30.91 12.58 -16.84
C LEU A 18 -31.97 13.56 -16.29
N GLU A 19 -32.84 13.13 -15.37
CA GLU A 19 -33.81 14.01 -14.71
C GLU A 19 -33.13 15.08 -13.85
N GLY A 20 -31.98 14.75 -13.27
CA GLY A 20 -31.15 15.68 -12.52
C GLY A 20 -29.99 16.27 -13.31
N LEU A 21 -30.05 16.30 -14.63
CA LEU A 21 -29.00 16.88 -15.46
C LEU A 21 -28.88 18.39 -15.17
N VAL A 22 -27.64 18.87 -14.96
CA VAL A 22 -27.40 20.29 -14.70
C VAL A 22 -27.82 21.14 -15.93
N PRO A 23 -28.57 22.25 -15.74
CA PRO A 23 -29.00 23.09 -16.85
C PRO A 23 -27.83 23.60 -17.69
N GLY A 24 -27.92 23.45 -19.02
CA GLY A 24 -26.89 23.87 -19.96
C GLY A 24 -26.01 22.74 -20.52
N ILE A 25 -26.15 21.53 -19.99
CA ILE A 25 -25.53 20.31 -20.55
C ILE A 25 -26.48 19.65 -21.55
N THR A 26 -25.98 19.33 -22.75
CA THR A 26 -26.74 18.56 -23.75
C THR A 26 -26.47 17.07 -23.53
N ALA A 27 -27.48 16.28 -23.17
CA ALA A 27 -27.33 14.82 -23.04
C ALA A 27 -27.54 14.09 -24.37
N VAL A 28 -26.75 13.05 -24.58
CA VAL A 28 -26.76 12.14 -25.72
C VAL A 28 -26.72 10.72 -25.16
N ILE A 29 -27.70 9.89 -25.55
CA ILE A 29 -27.76 8.49 -25.15
C ILE A 29 -27.09 7.66 -26.26
N LEU A 30 -26.13 6.81 -25.89
CA LEU A 30 -25.44 5.93 -26.85
C LEU A 30 -26.32 4.71 -27.16
N ASP A 31 -26.39 4.36 -28.44
CA ASP A 31 -27.03 3.13 -28.92
C ASP A 31 -26.17 1.93 -28.51
N PRO A 32 -26.72 0.95 -27.75
CA PRO A 32 -25.95 -0.17 -27.23
C PRO A 32 -25.49 -1.14 -28.33
N ASN A 33 -26.06 -1.05 -29.55
CA ASN A 33 -25.74 -1.96 -30.66
C ASN A 33 -24.71 -1.38 -31.64
N ARG A 34 -24.14 -0.21 -31.35
CA ARG A 34 -23.18 0.49 -32.21
C ARG A 34 -21.91 0.81 -31.44
N ASP A 35 -20.79 0.98 -32.16
CA ASP A 35 -19.52 1.35 -31.53
C ASP A 35 -19.66 2.72 -30.87
N GLY A 36 -19.48 2.79 -29.55
CA GLY A 36 -19.70 4.01 -28.78
C GLY A 36 -18.68 5.11 -29.08
N ILE A 37 -17.44 4.74 -29.40
CA ILE A 37 -16.38 5.71 -29.76
C ILE A 37 -16.71 6.37 -31.10
N GLU A 38 -17.18 5.59 -32.08
CA GLU A 38 -17.63 6.14 -33.37
C GLU A 38 -18.83 7.08 -33.21
N GLN A 39 -19.80 6.71 -32.37
CA GLN A 39 -20.97 7.53 -32.08
C GLN A 39 -20.59 8.88 -31.45
N ILE A 40 -19.74 8.86 -30.42
CA ILE A 40 -19.23 10.07 -29.77
C ILE A 40 -18.52 10.95 -30.80
N SER A 41 -17.63 10.37 -31.60
CA SER A 41 -16.87 11.08 -32.63
C SER A 41 -17.77 11.75 -33.67
N GLN A 42 -18.77 11.04 -34.18
CA GLN A 42 -19.74 11.57 -35.14
C GLN A 42 -20.51 12.77 -34.58
N ILE A 43 -20.87 12.73 -33.31
CA ILE A 43 -21.66 13.79 -32.67
C ILE A 43 -20.77 14.99 -32.35
N LEU A 44 -19.58 14.78 -31.80
CA LEU A 44 -18.64 15.86 -31.51
C LEU A 44 -18.24 16.61 -32.77
N SER A 45 -18.11 15.93 -33.92
CA SER A 45 -17.81 16.56 -35.22
C SER A 45 -18.83 17.61 -35.69
N GLN A 46 -20.04 17.63 -35.11
CA GLN A 46 -21.10 18.59 -35.45
C GLN A 46 -20.93 19.93 -34.70
N TYR A 47 -20.02 20.02 -33.73
CA TYR A 47 -19.82 21.18 -32.89
C TYR A 47 -18.43 21.80 -33.12
N SER A 48 -18.39 23.12 -33.32
CA SER A 48 -17.13 23.85 -33.57
C SER A 48 -16.43 24.37 -32.31
N LEU A 49 -17.08 24.38 -31.14
CA LEU A 49 -16.54 24.86 -29.86
C LEU A 49 -17.10 24.05 -28.69
N ILE A 50 -16.35 23.06 -28.22
CA ILE A 50 -16.67 22.18 -27.08
C ILE A 50 -15.91 22.68 -25.84
N GLU A 51 -16.59 22.72 -24.69
CA GLU A 51 -16.03 23.16 -23.41
C GLU A 51 -15.79 21.97 -22.48
N SER A 52 -16.81 21.15 -22.26
CA SER A 52 -16.67 19.86 -21.58
C SER A 52 -17.39 18.72 -22.29
N VAL A 53 -16.82 17.54 -22.16
CA VAL A 53 -17.45 16.25 -22.48
C VAL A 53 -17.53 15.44 -21.19
N HIS A 54 -18.71 14.97 -20.87
CA HIS A 54 -18.96 14.05 -19.77
C HIS A 54 -19.29 12.69 -20.38
N ILE A 55 -18.71 11.60 -19.88
CA ILE A 55 -19.00 10.24 -20.33
C ILE A 55 -19.41 9.40 -19.13
N VAL A 56 -20.64 8.88 -19.13
CA VAL A 56 -21.18 8.00 -18.08
C VAL A 56 -21.36 6.61 -18.65
N SER A 57 -20.65 5.64 -18.09
CA SER A 57 -20.70 4.25 -18.51
C SER A 57 -20.37 3.31 -17.36
N HIS A 58 -20.51 2.00 -17.60
CA HIS A 58 -19.78 1.04 -16.76
C HIS A 58 -18.27 1.21 -16.96
N GLY A 59 -17.48 0.82 -15.96
CA GLY A 59 -16.03 0.94 -16.01
C GLY A 59 -15.29 -0.07 -15.13
N SER A 60 -14.00 -0.22 -15.44
CA SER A 60 -12.99 -0.95 -14.67
C SER A 60 -11.65 -0.21 -14.81
N PRO A 61 -10.60 -0.51 -14.02
CA PRO A 61 -9.30 0.16 -14.12
C PRO A 61 -8.78 0.22 -15.55
N GLY A 62 -8.65 1.45 -16.08
CA GLY A 62 -8.15 1.72 -17.43
C GLY A 62 -9.13 1.45 -18.58
N THR A 63 -10.43 1.28 -18.31
CA THR A 63 -11.44 0.86 -19.30
C THR A 63 -12.80 1.54 -19.11
N LEU A 64 -13.41 1.96 -20.22
CA LEU A 64 -14.82 2.39 -20.34
C LEU A 64 -15.54 1.51 -21.36
N TYR A 65 -16.77 1.10 -21.05
CA TYR A 65 -17.64 0.34 -21.95
C TYR A 65 -18.66 1.26 -22.62
N LEU A 66 -18.62 1.38 -23.94
CA LEU A 66 -19.38 2.40 -24.69
C LEU A 66 -20.08 1.75 -25.90
N GLY A 67 -21.41 1.69 -25.86
CA GLY A 67 -22.21 0.97 -26.85
C GLY A 67 -21.85 -0.52 -26.86
N ASN A 68 -21.42 -1.03 -28.01
CA ASN A 68 -20.88 -2.38 -28.14
C ASN A 68 -19.34 -2.44 -28.21
N SER A 69 -18.64 -1.35 -27.84
CA SER A 69 -17.17 -1.26 -27.89
C SER A 69 -16.57 -0.89 -26.53
N GLU A 70 -15.25 -1.06 -26.43
CA GLU A 70 -14.45 -0.76 -25.25
C GLU A 70 -13.39 0.31 -25.58
N LEU A 71 -13.30 1.33 -24.74
CA LEU A 71 -12.19 2.28 -24.73
C LEU A 71 -11.25 1.94 -23.56
N SER A 72 -10.09 1.36 -23.87
CA SER A 72 -9.09 0.92 -22.89
C SER A 72 -7.67 1.13 -23.40
N LEU A 73 -6.66 0.89 -22.56
CA LEU A 73 -5.24 0.95 -22.96
C LEU A 73 -4.91 0.17 -24.24
N HIS A 74 -5.60 -0.95 -24.48
CA HIS A 74 -5.41 -1.80 -25.65
C HIS A 74 -6.08 -1.22 -26.90
N SER A 75 -7.20 -0.52 -26.75
CA SER A 75 -7.96 0.04 -27.87
C SER A 75 -7.60 1.50 -28.19
N LEU A 76 -6.87 2.20 -27.32
CA LEU A 76 -6.41 3.58 -27.57
C LEU A 76 -5.68 3.75 -28.91
N THR A 77 -4.82 2.79 -29.30
CA THR A 77 -4.11 2.84 -30.59
C THR A 77 -5.07 2.68 -31.77
N LYS A 78 -6.06 1.79 -31.64
CA LYS A 78 -7.09 1.55 -32.66
C LYS A 78 -7.91 2.82 -32.94
N TYR A 79 -8.31 3.53 -31.89
CA TYR A 79 -9.17 4.73 -31.98
C TYR A 79 -8.41 6.06 -32.00
N SER A 80 -7.10 6.03 -32.26
CA SER A 80 -6.24 7.22 -32.16
C SER A 80 -6.67 8.36 -33.08
N ASN A 81 -7.15 8.07 -34.29
CA ASN A 81 -7.62 9.08 -35.23
C ASN A 81 -8.91 9.75 -34.75
N GLU A 82 -9.85 8.97 -34.23
CA GLU A 82 -11.12 9.45 -33.68
C GLU A 82 -10.87 10.36 -32.48
N LEU A 83 -10.08 9.87 -31.51
CA LEU A 83 -9.79 10.56 -30.25
C LEU A 83 -9.03 11.88 -30.47
N GLN A 84 -8.09 11.93 -31.42
CA GLN A 84 -7.37 13.16 -31.77
C GLN A 84 -8.30 14.23 -32.35
N ASN A 85 -9.42 13.85 -32.94
CA ASN A 85 -10.36 14.77 -33.57
C ASN A 85 -11.51 15.20 -32.66
N TRP A 86 -11.67 14.62 -31.47
CA TRP A 86 -12.77 14.96 -30.54
C TRP A 86 -12.84 16.45 -30.18
N PHE A 87 -11.69 17.14 -30.22
CA PHE A 87 -11.57 18.52 -29.76
C PHE A 87 -10.86 19.45 -30.75
N LEU A 88 -10.69 19.07 -32.02
CA LEU A 88 -10.03 19.91 -33.02
C LEU A 88 -11.00 20.65 -33.96
N PRO A 89 -10.69 21.90 -34.37
CA PRO A 89 -9.60 22.77 -33.88
C PRO A 89 -10.02 23.55 -32.63
N SER A 90 -9.26 23.47 -31.53
CA SER A 90 -9.56 24.24 -30.31
C SER A 90 -8.51 25.33 -30.04
N SER A 91 -8.98 26.54 -29.72
CA SER A 91 -8.18 27.67 -29.21
C SER A 91 -8.03 27.66 -27.68
N HIS A 92 -8.60 26.67 -26.99
CA HIS A 92 -8.60 26.51 -25.53
C HIS A 92 -8.53 25.03 -25.13
N LEU A 93 -8.17 24.71 -23.89
CA LEU A 93 -8.11 23.33 -23.38
C LEU A 93 -9.51 22.86 -22.93
N PRO A 94 -10.13 21.86 -23.56
CA PRO A 94 -11.43 21.33 -23.14
C PRO A 94 -11.28 20.31 -21.99
N ASN A 95 -12.37 20.08 -21.25
CA ASN A 95 -12.41 19.12 -20.15
C ASN A 95 -13.11 17.81 -20.57
N LEU A 96 -12.58 16.67 -20.14
CA LEU A 96 -13.19 15.34 -20.32
C LEU A 96 -13.40 14.68 -18.95
N LEU A 97 -14.66 14.50 -18.56
CA LEU A 97 -15.06 13.97 -17.26
C LEU A 97 -15.60 12.54 -17.43
N LEU A 98 -14.96 11.56 -16.81
CA LEU A 98 -15.22 10.13 -17.00
C LEU A 98 -15.86 9.51 -15.76
N TYR A 99 -17.12 9.13 -15.87
CA TYR A 99 -17.92 8.52 -14.81
C TYR A 99 -18.07 7.02 -15.10
N GLY A 100 -17.23 6.21 -14.48
CA GLY A 100 -17.33 4.75 -14.51
C GLY A 100 -16.59 4.14 -13.32
N CYS A 101 -17.04 3.01 -12.80
CA CYS A 101 -16.40 2.43 -11.62
C CYS A 101 -14.91 2.20 -11.84
N ASN A 102 -14.06 2.75 -10.96
CA ASN A 102 -12.62 2.49 -10.92
C ASN A 102 -11.81 2.82 -12.18
N VAL A 103 -12.32 3.62 -13.12
CA VAL A 103 -11.67 3.91 -14.42
C VAL A 103 -10.23 4.43 -14.28
N ALA A 104 -9.98 5.27 -13.29
CA ALA A 104 -8.68 5.84 -12.98
C ALA A 104 -8.01 5.21 -11.74
N ALA A 105 -8.43 4.00 -11.34
CA ALA A 105 -7.85 3.34 -10.17
C ALA A 105 -6.50 2.68 -10.50
N GLY A 106 -5.51 2.94 -9.65
CA GLY A 106 -4.17 2.36 -9.73
C GLY A 106 -3.38 2.76 -10.97
N ASP A 107 -2.17 2.21 -11.09
CA ASP A 107 -1.21 2.56 -12.16
C ASP A 107 -1.80 2.40 -13.56
N VAL A 108 -2.63 1.36 -13.77
CA VAL A 108 -3.31 1.08 -15.04
C VAL A 108 -4.31 2.18 -15.40
N GLY A 109 -5.12 2.62 -14.41
CA GLY A 109 -6.08 3.70 -14.60
C GLY A 109 -5.41 5.05 -14.83
N GLU A 110 -4.34 5.35 -14.09
CA GLU A 110 -3.53 6.57 -14.27
C GLU A 110 -2.82 6.60 -15.63
N GLU A 111 -2.26 5.47 -16.07
CA GLU A 111 -1.66 5.34 -17.39
C GLU A 111 -2.70 5.53 -18.50
N PHE A 112 -3.89 4.95 -18.35
CA PHE A 112 -4.99 5.09 -19.29
C PHE A 112 -5.39 6.55 -19.47
N ILE A 113 -5.70 7.26 -18.38
CA ILE A 113 -6.08 8.68 -18.47
C ILE A 113 -4.93 9.56 -18.95
N THR A 114 -3.67 9.21 -18.64
CA THR A 114 -2.48 9.94 -19.14
C THR A 114 -2.33 9.78 -20.66
N LYS A 115 -2.49 8.57 -21.18
CA LYS A 115 -2.43 8.32 -22.63
C LYS A 115 -3.63 8.94 -23.36
N LEU A 116 -4.82 8.84 -22.78
CA LEU A 116 -6.02 9.47 -23.32
C LEU A 116 -5.91 10.99 -23.34
N HIS A 117 -5.33 11.60 -22.30
CA HIS A 117 -5.01 13.03 -22.24
C HIS A 117 -4.07 13.43 -23.39
N LYS A 118 -2.99 12.67 -23.62
CA LYS A 118 -2.05 12.93 -24.72
C LYS A 118 -2.70 12.82 -26.10
N LEU A 119 -3.63 11.89 -26.28
CA LEU A 119 -4.32 11.68 -27.56
C LEU A 119 -5.36 12.75 -27.84
N THR A 120 -6.14 13.14 -26.84
CA THR A 120 -7.27 14.06 -27.00
C THR A 120 -6.88 15.53 -26.82
N GLY A 121 -5.79 15.80 -26.08
CA GLY A 121 -5.39 17.15 -25.67
C GLY A 121 -6.29 17.79 -24.60
N ALA A 122 -7.28 17.05 -24.08
CA ALA A 122 -8.22 17.53 -23.07
C ALA A 122 -7.69 17.32 -21.64
N SER A 123 -7.99 18.22 -20.71
CA SER A 123 -7.79 17.95 -19.27
C SER A 123 -8.81 16.89 -18.82
N ILE A 124 -8.36 15.83 -18.17
CA ILE A 124 -9.22 14.68 -17.82
C ILE A 124 -9.44 14.62 -16.32
N ALA A 125 -10.69 14.37 -15.90
CA ALA A 125 -11.07 14.03 -14.53
C ALA A 125 -11.82 12.70 -14.51
N ALA A 126 -11.45 11.78 -13.61
CA ALA A 126 -12.01 10.43 -13.58
C ALA A 126 -12.13 9.86 -12.16
N THR A 127 -12.98 8.84 -12.02
CA THR A 127 -13.22 8.11 -10.76
C THR A 127 -12.19 6.99 -10.55
N ALA A 128 -11.61 6.92 -9.35
CA ALA A 128 -10.73 5.82 -8.92
C ALA A 128 -11.37 4.86 -7.90
N ARG A 129 -12.69 4.99 -7.70
CA ARG A 129 -13.50 4.17 -6.80
C ARG A 129 -14.80 3.79 -7.51
N PRO A 130 -15.62 2.88 -6.94
CA PRO A 130 -16.96 2.64 -7.46
C PRO A 130 -17.75 3.96 -7.56
N THR A 131 -18.44 4.17 -8.67
CA THR A 131 -19.19 5.39 -8.96
C THR A 131 -20.68 5.14 -8.74
N GLY A 132 -21.36 5.95 -7.93
CA GLY A 132 -22.81 5.77 -7.67
C GLY A 132 -23.19 5.87 -6.19
N ASN A 133 -24.13 5.03 -5.76
CA ASN A 133 -24.76 5.08 -4.45
C ASN A 133 -23.77 4.86 -3.28
N ALA A 134 -23.75 5.78 -2.31
CA ALA A 134 -22.86 5.72 -1.15
C ALA A 134 -23.07 4.52 -0.23
N ALA A 135 -24.29 4.02 -0.09
CA ALA A 135 -24.57 2.83 0.71
C ALA A 135 -24.06 1.53 0.07
N LEU A 136 -23.80 1.55 -1.25
CA LEU A 136 -23.20 0.46 -2.01
C LEU A 136 -21.68 0.65 -2.21
N GLY A 137 -21.05 1.54 -1.43
CA GLY A 137 -19.62 1.87 -1.53
C GLY A 137 -19.26 2.82 -2.66
N GLY A 138 -20.24 3.34 -3.40
CA GLY A 138 -20.06 4.27 -4.52
C GLY A 138 -19.89 5.73 -4.11
N ASN A 139 -19.31 6.56 -4.96
CA ASN A 139 -19.41 8.02 -4.85
C ASN A 139 -19.24 8.68 -6.23
N TRP A 140 -19.55 9.97 -6.35
CA TRP A 140 -19.51 10.68 -7.64
C TRP A 140 -18.24 11.54 -7.81
N ASN A 141 -17.19 11.29 -7.03
CA ASN A 141 -16.02 12.16 -6.97
C ASN A 141 -14.97 11.80 -8.04
N LEU A 142 -14.76 12.72 -8.99
CA LEU A 142 -13.74 12.62 -10.03
C LEU A 142 -12.40 13.21 -9.55
N LYS A 143 -11.76 12.55 -8.58
CA LYS A 143 -10.55 13.09 -7.91
C LYS A 143 -9.25 12.87 -8.67
N VAL A 144 -9.19 11.91 -9.60
CA VAL A 144 -7.97 11.65 -10.35
C VAL A 144 -7.99 12.49 -11.62
N ASN A 145 -6.98 13.35 -11.77
CA ASN A 145 -6.94 14.37 -12.79
C ASN A 145 -5.61 14.35 -13.55
N VAL A 146 -5.66 14.62 -14.86
CA VAL A 146 -4.49 14.90 -15.69
C VAL A 146 -4.71 16.21 -16.45
N GLY A 147 -3.75 17.12 -16.37
CA GLY A 147 -3.88 18.51 -16.84
C GLY A 147 -4.56 19.42 -15.82
N SER A 148 -4.70 20.70 -16.16
CA SER A 148 -5.39 21.68 -15.31
C SER A 148 -6.90 21.60 -15.55
N VAL A 149 -7.59 20.72 -14.82
CA VAL A 149 -9.06 20.66 -14.84
C VAL A 149 -9.60 21.88 -14.08
N VAL A 150 -10.00 22.93 -14.79
CA VAL A 150 -10.53 24.15 -14.17
C VAL A 150 -12.04 24.01 -13.94
N ASN A 151 -12.47 23.95 -12.68
CA ASN A 151 -13.83 24.26 -12.19
C ASN A 151 -15.02 23.81 -13.07
N SER A 152 -14.98 22.60 -13.67
CA SER A 152 -16.14 22.08 -14.38
C SER A 152 -17.12 21.43 -13.38
N PRO A 153 -18.38 21.90 -13.31
CA PRO A 153 -19.39 21.26 -12.46
C PRO A 153 -19.66 19.83 -12.94
N LEU A 154 -20.04 18.94 -12.01
CA LEU A 154 -20.48 17.59 -12.37
C LEU A 154 -21.70 17.64 -13.29
N ALA A 155 -21.91 16.57 -14.08
CA ALA A 155 -23.04 16.50 -15.01
C ALA A 155 -24.42 16.52 -14.32
N PHE A 156 -24.47 16.14 -13.04
CA PHE A 156 -25.70 15.86 -12.31
C PHE A 156 -25.81 16.70 -11.03
N THR A 157 -27.04 17.04 -10.68
CA THR A 157 -27.41 17.69 -9.40
C THR A 157 -27.13 16.78 -8.21
N ALA A 158 -26.90 17.38 -7.04
CA ALA A 158 -26.64 16.64 -5.80
C ALA A 158 -27.82 15.72 -5.44
N GLU A 159 -29.03 16.17 -5.70
CA GLU A 159 -30.27 15.43 -5.48
C GLU A 159 -30.32 14.16 -6.33
N ALA A 160 -29.99 14.22 -7.62
CA ALA A 160 -30.00 13.05 -8.49
C ALA A 160 -28.85 12.08 -8.19
N MET A 161 -27.67 12.59 -7.86
CA MET A 161 -26.55 11.76 -7.42
C MET A 161 -26.86 11.01 -6.11
N ALA A 162 -27.57 11.64 -5.18
CA ALA A 162 -28.01 11.02 -3.92
C ALA A 162 -29.19 10.05 -4.13
N ALA A 163 -30.09 10.34 -5.07
CA ALA A 163 -31.25 9.51 -5.39
C ALA A 163 -30.89 8.29 -6.26
N TYR A 164 -29.72 8.27 -6.90
CA TYR A 164 -29.28 7.17 -7.74
C TYR A 164 -29.05 5.90 -6.90
N PRO A 165 -29.73 4.77 -7.21
CA PRO A 165 -29.77 3.62 -6.30
C PRO A 165 -28.75 2.51 -6.62
N ALA A 166 -27.85 2.71 -7.59
CA ALA A 166 -26.92 1.69 -8.08
C ALA A 166 -25.46 2.17 -8.10
N VAL A 167 -24.53 1.31 -8.52
CA VAL A 167 -23.14 1.68 -8.86
C VAL A 167 -22.83 1.30 -10.31
N LEU A 168 -21.92 2.02 -10.96
CA LEU A 168 -21.57 1.87 -12.39
C LEU A 168 -20.61 0.68 -12.68
N ALA A 169 -20.69 -0.43 -11.95
CA ALA A 169 -19.76 -1.56 -12.05
C ALA A 169 -20.21 -2.57 -13.12
N LEU A 170 -19.27 -3.24 -13.81
CA LEU A 170 -19.54 -4.35 -14.71
C LEU A 170 -19.41 -5.69 -13.94
N PHE A 171 -20.26 -6.68 -14.22
CA PHE A 171 -20.14 -8.03 -13.67
C PHE A 171 -19.16 -8.85 -14.53
N SER A 172 -18.11 -9.41 -13.92
CA SER A 172 -17.26 -10.42 -14.57
C SER A 172 -17.87 -11.81 -14.35
N LEU A 173 -18.07 -12.58 -15.43
CA LEU A 173 -18.82 -13.83 -15.42
C LEU A 173 -17.90 -15.00 -15.78
N GLY A 174 -17.54 -15.83 -14.79
CA GLY A 174 -16.94 -17.14 -15.02
C GLY A 174 -18.02 -18.19 -15.28
N SER A 175 -17.77 -19.16 -16.17
CA SER A 175 -18.72 -20.21 -16.51
C SER A 175 -18.17 -21.62 -16.40
N TYR A 176 -18.98 -22.49 -15.81
CA TYR A 176 -18.65 -23.90 -15.60
C TYR A 176 -19.79 -24.79 -16.07
N SER A 177 -19.47 -25.77 -16.92
CA SER A 177 -20.44 -26.74 -17.45
C SER A 177 -20.14 -28.14 -16.90
N SER A 178 -21.18 -28.85 -16.49
CA SER A 178 -21.04 -30.20 -15.93
C SER A 178 -20.87 -31.29 -17.00
N THR A 179 -21.38 -31.09 -18.23
CA THR A 179 -21.34 -32.06 -19.34
C THR A 179 -21.78 -31.43 -20.66
N THR A 180 -21.05 -31.67 -21.76
CA THR A 180 -21.62 -31.53 -23.12
C THR A 180 -22.45 -32.78 -23.44
N THR A 181 -23.74 -32.61 -23.73
CA THR A 181 -24.66 -33.71 -24.04
C THR A 181 -25.29 -33.51 -25.41
N SER A 182 -25.70 -34.59 -26.09
CA SER A 182 -26.50 -34.48 -27.32
C SER A 182 -27.99 -34.21 -27.05
N SER A 183 -28.40 -34.28 -25.77
CA SER A 183 -29.78 -34.12 -25.28
C SER A 183 -30.05 -32.69 -24.79
N MET A 184 -31.32 -32.34 -24.61
CA MET A 184 -31.74 -30.97 -24.26
C MET A 184 -32.13 -30.84 -22.79
N THR A 185 -31.34 -30.08 -22.03
CA THR A 185 -31.68 -29.66 -20.67
C THR A 185 -32.61 -28.43 -20.70
N SER A 186 -33.79 -28.54 -20.08
CA SER A 186 -34.88 -27.57 -20.22
C SER A 186 -35.22 -26.79 -18.95
N LYS A 187 -34.94 -27.36 -17.77
CA LYS A 187 -35.24 -26.75 -16.47
C LYS A 187 -34.14 -27.05 -15.47
N VAL A 188 -33.94 -26.14 -14.52
CA VAL A 188 -33.02 -26.28 -13.41
C VAL A 188 -33.67 -25.76 -12.13
N THR A 189 -33.43 -26.44 -11.01
CA THR A 189 -33.72 -25.97 -9.67
C THR A 189 -32.56 -26.33 -8.75
N VAL A 190 -32.35 -25.55 -7.70
CA VAL A 190 -31.27 -25.77 -6.73
C VAL A 190 -31.87 -25.94 -5.34
N GLU A 191 -31.41 -26.97 -4.61
CA GLU A 191 -31.75 -27.19 -3.21
C GLU A 191 -30.50 -27.70 -2.47
N GLY A 192 -30.07 -26.95 -1.45
CA GLY A 192 -28.84 -27.25 -0.71
C GLY A 192 -27.61 -27.30 -1.63
N SER A 193 -26.83 -28.38 -1.52
CA SER A 193 -25.58 -28.58 -2.29
C SER A 193 -25.79 -29.25 -3.66
N TYR A 194 -27.03 -29.34 -4.15
CA TYR A 194 -27.36 -30.00 -5.42
C TYR A 194 -28.14 -29.12 -6.38
N ALA A 195 -27.74 -29.15 -7.64
CA ALA A 195 -28.54 -28.69 -8.77
C ALA A 195 -29.26 -29.88 -9.41
N TYR A 196 -30.54 -29.69 -9.71
CA TYR A 196 -31.42 -30.68 -10.29
C TYR A 196 -31.88 -30.21 -11.66
N THR A 197 -31.42 -30.88 -12.72
CA THR A 197 -31.75 -30.50 -14.09
C THR A 197 -32.70 -31.51 -14.74
N VAL A 198 -33.61 -30.99 -15.56
CA VAL A 198 -34.53 -31.79 -16.36
C VAL A 198 -33.99 -31.87 -17.77
N ASP A 199 -33.69 -33.08 -18.24
CA ASP A 199 -33.18 -33.36 -19.57
C ASP A 199 -34.10 -34.31 -20.35
N SER A 200 -34.32 -33.98 -21.63
CA SER A 200 -35.28 -34.66 -22.51
C SER A 200 -34.98 -36.15 -22.72
N GLU A 201 -33.71 -36.57 -22.64
CA GLU A 201 -33.30 -37.96 -22.84
C GLU A 201 -32.76 -38.59 -21.56
N LEU A 202 -32.09 -37.82 -20.70
CA LEU A 202 -31.41 -38.30 -19.50
C LEU A 202 -32.31 -38.32 -18.26
N GLY A 203 -33.48 -37.69 -18.33
CA GLY A 203 -34.43 -37.59 -17.22
C GLY A 203 -34.02 -36.50 -16.23
N LEU A 204 -34.23 -36.75 -14.94
CA LEU A 204 -33.76 -35.86 -13.88
C LEU A 204 -32.28 -36.14 -13.63
N GLN A 205 -31.39 -35.18 -13.81
CA GLN A 205 -30.00 -35.28 -13.39
C GLN A 205 -29.79 -34.57 -12.05
N ILE A 206 -28.90 -35.14 -11.24
CA ILE A 206 -28.51 -34.62 -9.93
C ILE A 206 -27.03 -34.28 -10.01
N ILE A 207 -26.70 -33.01 -9.82
CA ILE A 207 -25.37 -32.47 -9.98
C ILE A 207 -24.93 -31.89 -8.64
N ASP A 208 -23.82 -32.38 -8.12
CA ASP A 208 -23.17 -31.86 -6.91
C ASP A 208 -22.52 -30.52 -7.25
N ILE A 209 -22.95 -29.48 -6.52
CA ILE A 209 -22.51 -28.09 -6.68
C ILE A 209 -21.85 -27.58 -5.40
N THR A 210 -21.34 -28.48 -4.55
CA THR A 210 -20.57 -28.09 -3.35
C THR A 210 -19.39 -27.20 -3.72
N ASP A 211 -18.75 -27.48 -4.86
CA ASP A 211 -17.86 -26.56 -5.57
C ASP A 211 -18.55 -26.14 -6.88
N SER A 212 -19.18 -24.95 -6.90
CA SER A 212 -19.89 -24.45 -8.07
C SER A 212 -18.96 -24.08 -9.24
N LYS A 213 -17.65 -23.92 -8.96
CA LYS A 213 -16.59 -23.80 -9.97
C LYS A 213 -16.23 -25.16 -10.58
N LYS A 214 -16.69 -26.28 -9.99
CA LYS A 214 -16.46 -27.64 -10.50
C LYS A 214 -17.69 -28.52 -10.29
N PRO A 215 -18.81 -28.22 -10.94
CA PRO A 215 -20.02 -29.02 -10.81
C PRO A 215 -19.77 -30.45 -11.27
N THR A 216 -20.14 -31.45 -10.46
CA THR A 216 -19.93 -32.86 -10.79
C THR A 216 -21.24 -33.64 -10.88
N PHE A 217 -21.38 -34.46 -11.91
CA PHE A 217 -22.54 -35.33 -12.04
C PHE A 217 -22.56 -36.36 -10.90
N LYS A 218 -23.66 -36.39 -10.13
CA LYS A 218 -23.82 -37.30 -8.99
C LYS A 218 -24.67 -38.52 -9.34
N GLY A 219 -25.80 -38.30 -10.00
CA GLY A 219 -26.76 -39.37 -10.32
C GLY A 219 -27.84 -38.89 -11.28
N LYS A 220 -28.70 -39.83 -11.70
CA LYS A 220 -29.86 -39.51 -12.54
C LYS A 220 -31.03 -40.41 -12.23
N TYR A 221 -32.22 -39.94 -12.55
CA TYR A 221 -33.47 -40.65 -12.41
C TYR A 221 -34.29 -40.62 -13.69
N LYS A 222 -34.88 -41.76 -14.06
CA LYS A 222 -35.80 -41.90 -15.19
C LYS A 222 -37.00 -42.73 -14.79
N PHE A 223 -38.14 -42.44 -15.40
CA PHE A 223 -39.30 -43.31 -15.36
C PHE A 223 -38.98 -44.64 -16.04
N SER A 224 -39.51 -45.74 -15.51
CA SER A 224 -39.25 -47.11 -16.03
C SER A 224 -39.73 -47.33 -17.46
N ASP A 225 -40.70 -46.53 -17.93
CA ASP A 225 -41.23 -46.53 -19.29
C ASP A 225 -40.51 -45.51 -20.21
N ASN A 226 -39.44 -44.88 -19.72
CA ASN A 226 -38.68 -43.81 -20.39
C ASN A 226 -39.51 -42.56 -20.72
N SER A 227 -40.58 -42.30 -19.98
CA SER A 227 -41.34 -41.07 -20.14
C SER A 227 -40.50 -39.83 -19.79
N GLU A 228 -40.70 -38.76 -20.55
CA GLU A 228 -39.98 -37.51 -20.41
C GLU A 228 -40.30 -36.86 -19.06
N VAL A 229 -39.26 -36.38 -18.37
CA VAL A 229 -39.40 -35.57 -17.16
C VAL A 229 -39.76 -34.14 -17.60
N LYS A 230 -40.79 -33.55 -17.00
CA LYS A 230 -41.28 -32.20 -17.34
C LYS A 230 -41.02 -31.16 -16.24
N GLY A 231 -41.14 -31.58 -14.99
CA GLY A 231 -40.92 -30.72 -13.84
C GLY A 231 -40.39 -31.50 -12.65
N VAL A 232 -39.71 -30.81 -11.75
CA VAL A 232 -39.23 -31.35 -10.49
C VAL A 232 -39.40 -30.33 -9.39
N ALA A 233 -39.81 -30.79 -8.21
CA ALA A 233 -39.76 -30.01 -6.98
C ALA A 233 -39.11 -30.86 -5.87
N ILE A 234 -38.28 -30.22 -5.04
CA ILE A 234 -37.52 -30.89 -3.99
C ILE A 234 -38.08 -30.47 -2.63
N LYS A 235 -38.23 -31.42 -1.71
CA LYS A 235 -38.46 -31.15 -0.29
C LYS A 235 -37.69 -32.18 0.52
N GLU A 236 -36.77 -31.68 1.34
CA GLU A 236 -35.86 -32.52 2.13
C GLU A 236 -35.14 -33.54 1.22
N LYS A 237 -35.31 -34.83 1.48
CA LYS A 237 -34.72 -35.93 0.71
C LYS A 237 -35.61 -36.47 -0.40
N TYR A 238 -36.75 -35.84 -0.70
CA TYR A 238 -37.69 -36.33 -1.71
C TYR A 238 -37.75 -35.38 -2.90
N ALA A 239 -37.62 -35.95 -4.11
CA ALA A 239 -37.95 -35.27 -5.36
C ALA A 239 -39.33 -35.72 -5.85
N TYR A 240 -40.16 -34.75 -6.22
CA TYR A 240 -41.46 -34.97 -6.86
C TYR A 240 -41.27 -34.66 -8.34
N VAL A 241 -41.32 -35.70 -9.17
CA VAL A 241 -40.91 -35.64 -10.58
C VAL A 241 -42.14 -35.82 -11.46
N ALA A 242 -42.47 -34.81 -12.26
CA ALA A 242 -43.58 -34.83 -13.21
C ALA A 242 -43.18 -35.38 -14.57
N SER A 243 -44.13 -36.04 -15.22
CA SER A 243 -44.05 -36.57 -16.57
C SER A 243 -45.39 -36.49 -17.29
N PHE A 244 -45.33 -36.14 -18.57
CA PHE A 244 -46.51 -36.01 -19.41
C PHE A 244 -47.24 -37.34 -19.63
N SER A 245 -46.54 -38.48 -19.68
CA SER A 245 -47.16 -39.79 -19.98
C SER A 245 -47.35 -40.69 -18.75
N SER A 246 -46.59 -40.46 -17.67
CA SER A 246 -46.60 -41.33 -16.48
C SER A 246 -47.13 -40.64 -15.23
N GLY A 247 -47.61 -39.40 -15.36
CA GLY A 247 -48.05 -38.58 -14.23
C GLY A 247 -46.89 -38.11 -13.37
N PHE A 248 -46.87 -38.39 -12.07
CA PHE A 248 -45.71 -38.00 -11.26
C PHE A 248 -45.28 -39.10 -10.29
N GLN A 249 -43.99 -39.08 -9.94
CA GLN A 249 -43.35 -40.04 -9.04
C GLN A 249 -42.69 -39.30 -7.87
N VAL A 250 -42.75 -39.91 -6.69
CA VAL A 250 -41.96 -39.49 -5.53
C VAL A 250 -40.69 -40.32 -5.52
N VAL A 251 -39.55 -39.65 -5.51
CA VAL A 251 -38.22 -40.25 -5.60
C VAL A 251 -37.46 -39.95 -4.32
N ASP A 252 -36.96 -41.00 -3.68
CA ASP A 252 -36.10 -40.88 -2.50
C ASP A 252 -34.66 -40.61 -2.94
N LEU A 253 -34.12 -39.49 -2.46
CA LEU A 253 -32.77 -38.97 -2.72
C LEU A 253 -31.85 -39.14 -1.51
N THR A 254 -32.16 -40.06 -0.58
CA THR A 254 -31.25 -40.38 0.54
C THR A 254 -29.84 -40.76 0.05
N ASP A 255 -29.75 -41.45 -1.09
CA ASP A 255 -28.52 -41.61 -1.87
C ASP A 255 -28.69 -40.93 -3.24
N PRO A 256 -28.23 -39.68 -3.41
CA PRO A 256 -28.35 -38.94 -4.66
C PRO A 256 -27.63 -39.59 -5.86
N ALA A 257 -26.68 -40.51 -5.61
CA ALA A 257 -26.03 -41.25 -6.69
C ALA A 257 -26.93 -42.38 -7.23
N ASN A 258 -27.85 -42.88 -6.41
CA ASN A 258 -28.76 -43.99 -6.73
C ASN A 258 -30.20 -43.65 -6.31
N PRO A 259 -30.84 -42.66 -6.96
CA PRO A 259 -32.21 -42.26 -6.62
C PRO A 259 -33.21 -43.41 -6.86
N VAL A 260 -34.14 -43.62 -5.93
CA VAL A 260 -35.12 -44.73 -6.01
C VAL A 260 -36.56 -44.22 -5.98
N THR A 261 -37.42 -44.81 -6.81
CA THR A 261 -38.86 -44.52 -6.76
C THR A 261 -39.44 -44.99 -5.42
N LYS A 262 -39.99 -44.05 -4.64
CA LYS A 262 -40.68 -44.35 -3.39
C LYS A 262 -42.17 -44.59 -3.61
N LEU A 263 -42.79 -43.81 -4.48
CA LEU A 263 -44.21 -43.89 -4.82
C LEU A 263 -44.42 -43.53 -6.29
N ASN A 264 -45.34 -44.24 -6.94
CA ASN A 264 -45.77 -43.99 -8.31
C ASN A 264 -47.25 -43.62 -8.35
N ASP A 265 -47.56 -42.40 -8.77
CA ASP A 265 -48.93 -41.96 -9.02
C ASP A 265 -49.14 -41.62 -10.49
N SER A 266 -49.42 -42.68 -11.26
CA SER A 266 -49.73 -42.59 -12.69
C SER A 266 -51.21 -42.35 -12.99
N THR A 267 -52.09 -42.39 -11.97
CA THR A 267 -53.54 -42.39 -12.17
C THR A 267 -54.21 -41.08 -11.76
N SER A 268 -53.66 -40.36 -10.78
CA SER A 268 -54.25 -39.12 -10.31
C SER A 268 -53.99 -37.95 -11.26
N CYS A 269 -52.84 -37.88 -11.92
CA CYS A 269 -52.46 -36.79 -12.83
C CYS A 269 -51.82 -37.33 -14.11
N ASN A 270 -52.57 -37.91 -15.04
CA ASN A 270 -51.98 -38.62 -16.19
C ASN A 270 -51.27 -37.73 -17.25
N THR A 271 -51.22 -36.41 -17.06
CA THR A 271 -50.47 -35.46 -17.93
C THR A 271 -49.78 -34.38 -17.09
N ALA A 272 -48.85 -34.73 -16.21
CA ALA A 272 -48.18 -33.76 -15.34
C ALA A 272 -47.07 -33.00 -16.10
N GLU A 273 -47.18 -31.67 -16.12
CA GLU A 273 -46.27 -30.75 -16.83
C GLU A 273 -45.33 -30.02 -15.87
N ASP A 274 -45.81 -29.67 -14.68
CA ASP A 274 -44.99 -28.98 -13.67
C ASP A 274 -45.48 -29.25 -12.25
N ILE A 275 -44.61 -29.02 -11.27
CA ILE A 275 -44.88 -29.23 -9.85
C ILE A 275 -44.33 -28.05 -9.04
N ALA A 276 -45.14 -27.54 -8.12
CA ALA A 276 -44.73 -26.60 -7.09
C ALA A 276 -45.01 -27.15 -5.69
N ILE A 277 -44.25 -26.70 -4.69
CA ILE A 277 -44.42 -27.10 -3.29
C ILE A 277 -44.71 -25.86 -2.45
N LYS A 278 -45.66 -25.98 -1.53
CA LYS A 278 -45.86 -25.03 -0.43
C LYS A 278 -46.23 -25.81 0.82
N ASP A 279 -45.45 -25.62 1.89
CA ASP A 279 -45.64 -26.30 3.17
C ASP A 279 -45.69 -27.84 3.00
N ASN A 280 -46.79 -28.46 3.41
CA ASN A 280 -47.04 -29.90 3.25
C ASN A 280 -47.93 -30.21 2.04
N TYR A 281 -47.96 -29.35 1.03
CA TYR A 281 -48.73 -29.59 -0.19
C TYR A 281 -47.86 -29.51 -1.44
N ILE A 282 -48.10 -30.43 -2.38
CA ILE A 282 -47.66 -30.29 -3.77
C ILE A 282 -48.82 -29.87 -4.64
N PHE A 283 -48.51 -29.05 -5.63
CA PHE A 283 -49.42 -28.50 -6.61
C PHE A 283 -48.95 -28.97 -7.98
N VAL A 284 -49.71 -29.85 -8.60
CA VAL A 284 -49.34 -30.49 -9.86
C VAL A 284 -50.14 -29.84 -10.99
N ALA A 285 -49.42 -29.22 -11.93
CA ALA A 285 -49.96 -28.79 -13.21
C ALA A 285 -50.23 -30.03 -14.06
N GLY A 286 -51.43 -30.57 -13.96
CA GLY A 286 -51.83 -31.83 -14.56
C GLY A 286 -52.30 -31.73 -16.01
N GLY A 287 -51.84 -30.74 -16.79
CA GLY A 287 -52.21 -30.62 -18.20
C GLY A 287 -53.72 -30.51 -18.38
N ILE A 288 -54.32 -31.43 -19.14
CA ILE A 288 -55.77 -31.48 -19.39
C ILE A 288 -56.62 -31.83 -18.14
N SER A 289 -55.98 -32.35 -17.10
CA SER A 289 -56.65 -32.67 -15.83
C SER A 289 -56.75 -31.46 -14.88
N GLY A 290 -56.11 -30.33 -15.24
CA GLY A 290 -56.09 -29.11 -14.43
C GLY A 290 -55.04 -29.15 -13.31
N LEU A 291 -55.21 -28.31 -12.31
CA LEU A 291 -54.37 -28.22 -11.12
C LEU A 291 -54.88 -29.23 -10.10
N LYS A 292 -54.00 -30.10 -9.58
CA LYS A 292 -54.29 -31.00 -8.48
C LYS A 292 -53.41 -30.73 -7.27
N ILE A 293 -53.99 -30.78 -6.09
CA ILE A 293 -53.33 -30.49 -4.82
C ILE A 293 -53.28 -31.77 -4.00
N PHE A 294 -52.09 -32.15 -3.54
CA PHE A 294 -51.88 -33.32 -2.70
C PHE A 294 -51.23 -32.91 -1.39
N ASP A 295 -51.67 -33.51 -0.30
CA ASP A 295 -50.98 -33.49 1.00
C ASP A 295 -49.81 -34.47 0.97
N ILE A 296 -48.64 -33.97 1.32
CA ILE A 296 -47.36 -34.68 1.36
C ILE A 296 -46.78 -34.71 2.77
N SER A 297 -47.62 -34.60 3.80
CA SER A 297 -47.19 -34.80 5.20
C SER A 297 -46.60 -36.20 5.41
N ASP A 298 -47.06 -37.19 4.64
CA ASP A 298 -46.38 -38.49 4.47
C ASP A 298 -46.04 -38.69 2.98
N PRO A 299 -44.77 -38.56 2.56
CA PRO A 299 -44.36 -38.70 1.17
C PRO A 299 -44.51 -40.14 0.63
N THR A 300 -44.82 -41.11 1.50
CA THR A 300 -45.12 -42.49 1.11
C THR A 300 -46.60 -42.75 0.89
N GLN A 301 -47.47 -41.78 1.24
CA GLN A 301 -48.91 -41.86 1.06
C GLN A 301 -49.49 -40.48 0.71
N LEU A 302 -49.70 -40.25 -0.59
CA LEU A 302 -50.26 -38.99 -1.06
C LEU A 302 -51.77 -38.95 -0.91
N VAL A 303 -52.30 -37.84 -0.38
CA VAL A 303 -53.74 -37.62 -0.24
C VAL A 303 -54.17 -36.47 -1.14
N VAL A 304 -55.05 -36.73 -2.12
CA VAL A 304 -55.67 -35.68 -2.93
C VAL A 304 -56.53 -34.80 -2.01
N LYS A 305 -56.24 -33.50 -1.97
CA LYS A 305 -56.97 -32.52 -1.17
C LYS A 305 -58.00 -31.78 -2.02
N GLY A 306 -57.56 -31.24 -3.14
CA GLY A 306 -58.42 -30.46 -4.02
C GLY A 306 -57.95 -30.48 -5.46
N GLN A 307 -58.81 -29.99 -6.33
CA GLN A 307 -58.51 -29.83 -7.74
C GLN A 307 -59.20 -28.58 -8.29
N TYR A 308 -58.54 -27.93 -9.24
CA TYR A 308 -59.11 -26.86 -10.03
C TYR A 308 -58.92 -27.18 -11.51
N LYS A 309 -60.00 -27.19 -12.28
CA LYS A 309 -59.96 -27.45 -13.71
C LYS A 309 -60.46 -26.22 -14.48
N PRO A 310 -59.65 -25.63 -15.38
CA PRO A 310 -60.10 -24.50 -16.17
C PRO A 310 -61.17 -24.93 -17.17
N THR A 311 -62.06 -24.00 -17.53
CA THR A 311 -63.16 -24.25 -18.48
C THR A 311 -62.64 -24.68 -19.85
N ASN A 312 -61.52 -24.10 -20.28
CA ASN A 312 -60.81 -24.43 -21.52
C ASN A 312 -59.29 -24.45 -21.23
N GLY A 313 -58.57 -25.32 -21.94
CA GLY A 313 -57.10 -25.35 -21.89
C GLY A 313 -56.49 -26.41 -20.96
N SER A 314 -55.22 -26.69 -21.18
CA SER A 314 -54.31 -27.46 -20.32
C SER A 314 -53.48 -26.53 -19.45
N ILE A 315 -53.20 -26.91 -18.20
CA ILE A 315 -52.27 -26.17 -17.33
C ILE A 315 -50.85 -26.71 -17.53
N ARG A 316 -49.91 -25.83 -17.90
CA ARG A 316 -48.50 -26.17 -18.17
C ARG A 316 -47.55 -25.86 -17.03
N ASN A 317 -47.76 -24.75 -16.34
CA ASN A 317 -46.87 -24.28 -15.29
C ASN A 317 -47.69 -23.87 -14.06
N VAL A 318 -47.11 -24.07 -12.89
CA VAL A 318 -47.68 -23.69 -11.60
C VAL A 318 -46.59 -23.10 -10.71
N THR A 319 -46.89 -21.95 -10.12
CA THR A 319 -46.11 -21.32 -9.05
C THR A 319 -47.05 -21.02 -7.88
N VAL A 320 -46.56 -21.11 -6.65
CA VAL A 320 -47.37 -20.84 -5.45
C VAL A 320 -46.71 -19.76 -4.61
N LYS A 321 -47.47 -18.75 -4.20
CA LYS A 321 -47.02 -17.69 -3.28
C LYS A 321 -48.16 -17.29 -2.35
N GLY A 322 -47.91 -17.31 -1.04
CA GLY A 322 -48.92 -16.97 -0.04
C GLY A 322 -50.16 -17.86 -0.18
N ASN A 323 -51.34 -17.25 -0.32
CA ASN A 323 -52.62 -17.95 -0.42
C ASN A 323 -53.07 -18.22 -1.86
N TYR A 324 -52.20 -18.06 -2.85
CA TYR A 324 -52.55 -18.20 -4.26
C TYR A 324 -51.64 -19.17 -4.99
N ALA A 325 -52.25 -19.98 -5.86
CA ALA A 325 -51.56 -20.69 -6.93
C ALA A 325 -51.76 -19.94 -8.25
N TYR A 326 -50.67 -19.67 -8.94
CA TYR A 326 -50.61 -18.96 -10.21
C TYR A 326 -50.30 -19.98 -11.29
N VAL A 327 -51.23 -20.17 -12.21
CA VAL A 327 -51.13 -21.20 -13.24
C VAL A 327 -51.20 -20.61 -14.64
N LEU A 328 -50.39 -21.16 -15.55
CA LEU A 328 -50.44 -20.82 -16.97
C LEU A 328 -51.25 -21.89 -17.70
N SER A 329 -52.42 -21.50 -18.23
CA SER A 329 -53.29 -22.38 -19.02
C SER A 329 -53.25 -22.01 -20.50
N GLU A 330 -53.22 -22.98 -21.41
CA GLU A 330 -53.33 -22.74 -22.85
C GLU A 330 -54.73 -22.23 -23.23
N SER A 331 -54.84 -21.06 -23.86
CA SER A 331 -56.13 -20.41 -24.15
C SER A 331 -56.45 -20.25 -25.64
N GLY A 332 -55.53 -20.61 -26.54
CA GLY A 332 -55.70 -20.54 -27.99
C GLY A 332 -54.48 -21.10 -28.76
N LEU A 333 -54.48 -20.97 -30.09
CA LEU A 333 -53.43 -21.55 -30.96
C LEU A 333 -52.01 -21.04 -30.65
N PHE A 334 -51.86 -19.85 -30.05
CA PHE A 334 -50.56 -19.23 -29.73
C PHE A 334 -50.60 -18.31 -28.49
N THR A 335 -51.56 -18.49 -27.57
CA THR A 335 -51.69 -17.64 -26.36
C THR A 335 -51.97 -18.48 -25.12
N SER A 336 -51.57 -17.94 -23.97
CA SER A 336 -51.83 -18.51 -22.65
C SER A 336 -52.66 -17.54 -21.79
N THR A 337 -53.20 -18.05 -20.70
CA THR A 337 -53.85 -17.27 -19.65
C THR A 337 -53.15 -17.55 -18.33
N LEU A 338 -52.69 -16.49 -17.66
CA LEU A 338 -52.37 -16.53 -16.23
C LEU A 338 -53.69 -16.58 -15.46
N GLN A 339 -53.91 -17.64 -14.68
CA GLN A 339 -55.04 -17.75 -13.77
C GLN A 339 -54.55 -17.75 -12.32
N ILE A 340 -55.19 -16.93 -11.49
CA ILE A 340 -54.88 -16.79 -10.05
C ILE A 340 -55.92 -17.57 -9.27
N ILE A 341 -55.50 -18.64 -8.60
CA ILE A 341 -56.37 -19.57 -7.87
C ILE A 341 -56.17 -19.36 -6.38
N ASP A 342 -57.23 -19.00 -5.66
CA ASP A 342 -57.24 -18.92 -4.20
C ASP A 342 -57.18 -20.34 -3.63
N ILE A 343 -56.12 -20.60 -2.86
CA ILE A 343 -55.82 -21.88 -2.22
C ILE A 343 -55.82 -21.75 -0.69
N THR A 344 -56.47 -20.71 -0.15
CA THR A 344 -56.64 -20.56 1.32
C THR A 344 -57.29 -21.81 1.92
N ASN A 345 -58.22 -22.42 1.19
CA ASN A 345 -58.70 -23.77 1.46
C ASN A 345 -58.20 -24.73 0.36
N PRO A 346 -57.17 -25.55 0.62
CA PRO A 346 -56.63 -26.47 -0.38
C PRO A 346 -57.61 -27.57 -0.80
N ASP A 347 -58.66 -27.83 -0.01
CA ASP A 347 -59.70 -28.82 -0.37
C ASP A 347 -60.68 -28.28 -1.43
N SER A 348 -60.75 -26.95 -1.59
CA SER A 348 -61.69 -26.28 -2.49
C SER A 348 -61.04 -25.06 -3.16
N PRO A 349 -60.04 -25.24 -4.04
CA PRO A 349 -59.41 -24.13 -4.74
C PRO A 349 -60.38 -23.42 -5.70
N VAL A 350 -60.32 -22.09 -5.76
CA VAL A 350 -61.25 -21.27 -6.56
C VAL A 350 -60.53 -20.24 -7.44
N LEU A 351 -60.97 -20.08 -8.69
CA LEU A 351 -60.47 -19.02 -9.57
C LEU A 351 -60.82 -17.64 -9.00
N LYS A 352 -59.80 -16.81 -8.79
CA LYS A 352 -59.93 -15.45 -8.28
C LYS A 352 -59.92 -14.40 -9.39
N GLY A 353 -59.03 -14.55 -10.37
CA GLY A 353 -58.87 -13.66 -11.49
C GLY A 353 -58.00 -14.27 -12.59
N SER A 354 -57.95 -13.63 -13.76
CA SER A 354 -57.19 -14.12 -14.89
C SER A 354 -56.70 -13.01 -15.82
N TYR A 355 -55.57 -13.22 -16.48
CA TYR A 355 -54.97 -12.33 -17.45
C TYR A 355 -54.51 -13.12 -18.69
N ASN A 356 -54.85 -12.65 -19.90
CA ASN A 356 -54.40 -13.29 -21.13
C ASN A 356 -53.03 -12.74 -21.55
N THR A 357 -52.06 -13.63 -21.74
CA THR A 357 -50.73 -13.26 -22.19
C THR A 357 -50.74 -12.97 -23.69
N SER A 358 -49.76 -12.17 -24.15
CA SER A 358 -49.68 -11.78 -25.57
C SER A 358 -49.18 -12.89 -26.50
N SER A 359 -48.61 -13.95 -25.94
CA SER A 359 -48.09 -15.14 -26.64
C SER A 359 -48.10 -16.35 -25.70
N THR A 360 -47.67 -17.51 -26.18
CA THR A 360 -47.49 -18.72 -25.37
C THR A 360 -46.52 -18.45 -24.22
N ALA A 361 -46.98 -18.67 -23.00
CA ALA A 361 -46.18 -18.48 -21.79
C ALA A 361 -45.64 -19.82 -21.27
N TYR A 362 -44.38 -19.83 -20.85
CA TYR A 362 -43.66 -21.02 -20.41
C TYR A 362 -43.47 -21.08 -18.90
N GLU A 363 -43.22 -19.94 -18.25
CA GLU A 363 -42.99 -19.87 -16.81
C GLU A 363 -43.55 -18.56 -16.22
N VAL A 364 -44.07 -18.63 -14.99
CA VAL A 364 -44.38 -17.45 -14.17
C VAL A 364 -43.67 -17.49 -12.82
N LYS A 365 -43.08 -16.35 -12.43
CA LYS A 365 -42.57 -16.08 -11.07
C LYS A 365 -43.32 -14.94 -10.42
N ILE A 366 -43.46 -15.02 -9.10
CA ILE A 366 -44.21 -14.05 -8.30
C ILE A 366 -43.27 -13.40 -7.30
N GLU A 367 -43.12 -12.09 -7.42
CA GLU A 367 -42.36 -11.27 -6.47
C GLU A 367 -43.16 -10.02 -6.09
N GLY A 368 -43.37 -9.84 -4.77
CA GLY A 368 -44.27 -8.81 -4.25
C GLY A 368 -45.66 -8.85 -4.89
N ASN A 369 -46.04 -7.72 -5.51
CA ASN A 369 -47.35 -7.52 -6.16
C ASN A 369 -47.32 -7.78 -7.67
N TYR A 370 -46.27 -8.41 -8.20
CA TYR A 370 -46.09 -8.59 -9.63
C TYR A 370 -45.88 -10.06 -10.02
N ALA A 371 -46.48 -10.43 -11.15
CA ALA A 371 -46.23 -11.69 -11.84
C ALA A 371 -45.36 -11.43 -13.06
N TYR A 372 -44.18 -12.04 -13.08
CA TYR A 372 -43.20 -11.97 -14.17
C TYR A 372 -43.35 -13.22 -15.02
N ILE A 373 -43.74 -13.05 -16.28
CA ILE A 373 -44.15 -14.12 -17.17
C ILE A 373 -43.18 -14.20 -18.35
N ALA A 374 -42.54 -15.34 -18.51
CA ALA A 374 -41.79 -15.71 -19.72
C ALA A 374 -42.80 -16.02 -20.85
N ALA A 375 -43.14 -15.00 -21.64
CA ALA A 375 -44.19 -15.02 -22.65
C ALA A 375 -43.67 -15.35 -24.06
N GLY A 376 -42.65 -16.20 -24.18
CA GLY A 376 -42.15 -16.70 -25.46
C GLY A 376 -41.75 -15.57 -26.41
N PHE A 377 -42.37 -15.53 -27.60
CA PHE A 377 -42.14 -14.49 -28.64
C PHE A 377 -42.50 -13.06 -28.22
N SER A 378 -43.24 -12.86 -27.13
CA SER A 378 -43.52 -11.54 -26.57
C SER A 378 -42.55 -11.15 -25.45
N GLY A 379 -41.40 -11.84 -25.36
CA GLY A 379 -40.39 -11.60 -24.33
C GLY A 379 -40.92 -11.86 -22.91
N MET A 380 -40.66 -10.93 -22.00
CA MET A 380 -41.16 -10.98 -20.63
C MET A 380 -42.34 -10.02 -20.44
N GLN A 381 -43.44 -10.47 -19.83
CA GLN A 381 -44.54 -9.60 -19.38
C GLN A 381 -44.57 -9.49 -17.86
N ILE A 382 -44.77 -8.27 -17.34
CA ILE A 382 -44.95 -7.98 -15.92
C ILE A 382 -46.40 -7.60 -15.71
N VAL A 383 -47.11 -8.37 -14.89
CA VAL A 383 -48.53 -8.20 -14.60
C VAL A 383 -48.69 -7.77 -13.15
N ASP A 384 -49.35 -6.65 -12.91
CA ASP A 384 -49.77 -6.22 -11.58
C ASP A 384 -50.88 -7.15 -11.08
N ILE A 385 -50.64 -7.76 -9.93
CA ILE A 385 -51.53 -8.70 -9.24
C ILE A 385 -51.91 -8.21 -7.83
N SER A 386 -51.71 -6.92 -7.54
CA SER A 386 -52.12 -6.30 -6.27
C SER A 386 -53.62 -6.48 -5.99
N ASP A 387 -54.45 -6.42 -7.04
CA ASP A 387 -55.81 -6.93 -7.04
C ASP A 387 -55.86 -8.27 -7.80
N ALA A 388 -55.80 -9.36 -7.05
CA ALA A 388 -55.88 -10.72 -7.58
C ALA A 388 -57.18 -11.02 -8.35
N THR A 389 -58.23 -10.21 -8.22
CA THR A 389 -59.46 -10.38 -9.01
C THR A 389 -59.39 -9.73 -10.39
N LYS A 390 -58.46 -8.79 -10.58
CA LYS A 390 -58.31 -8.00 -11.79
C LYS A 390 -56.84 -7.75 -12.12
N PRO A 391 -56.08 -8.81 -12.47
CA PRO A 391 -54.69 -8.66 -12.89
C PRO A 391 -54.58 -7.84 -14.19
N THR A 392 -53.59 -6.95 -14.27
CA THR A 392 -53.39 -6.06 -15.42
C THR A 392 -51.93 -5.98 -15.84
N LEU A 393 -51.66 -5.88 -17.15
CA LEU A 393 -50.31 -5.64 -17.65
C LEU A 393 -49.74 -4.35 -17.05
N LYS A 394 -48.61 -4.46 -16.38
CA LYS A 394 -47.86 -3.32 -15.84
C LYS A 394 -46.80 -2.85 -16.83
N GLY A 395 -46.07 -3.78 -17.42
CA GLY A 395 -45.04 -3.51 -18.43
C GLY A 395 -44.59 -4.79 -19.15
N SER A 396 -43.74 -4.65 -20.15
CA SER A 396 -43.14 -5.78 -20.87
C SER A 396 -41.74 -5.45 -21.37
N PHE A 397 -40.98 -6.48 -21.67
CA PHE A 397 -39.66 -6.40 -22.29
C PHE A 397 -39.62 -7.39 -23.45
N ASP A 398 -39.69 -6.86 -24.67
CA ASP A 398 -39.68 -7.67 -25.89
C ASP A 398 -38.26 -8.09 -26.26
N THR A 399 -38.07 -9.35 -26.66
CA THR A 399 -36.78 -9.87 -27.12
C THR A 399 -36.87 -10.41 -28.55
N SER A 400 -35.73 -10.58 -29.21
CA SER A 400 -35.66 -11.14 -30.58
C SER A 400 -35.85 -12.66 -30.62
N TYR A 401 -35.84 -13.33 -29.47
CA TYR A 401 -35.94 -14.79 -29.33
C TYR A 401 -37.09 -15.17 -28.38
N ASN A 402 -37.20 -16.46 -28.06
CA ASN A 402 -38.22 -16.94 -27.13
C ASN A 402 -37.66 -16.90 -25.71
N VAL A 403 -38.36 -16.21 -24.82
CA VAL A 403 -38.10 -16.29 -23.38
C VAL A 403 -38.79 -17.52 -22.82
N PHE A 404 -38.00 -18.49 -22.34
CA PHE A 404 -38.48 -19.78 -21.84
C PHE A 404 -38.58 -19.85 -20.31
N GLY A 405 -37.73 -19.09 -19.61
CA GLY A 405 -37.69 -19.11 -18.15
C GLY A 405 -37.35 -17.74 -17.58
N VAL A 406 -37.73 -17.53 -16.32
CA VAL A 406 -37.52 -16.28 -15.60
C VAL A 406 -37.21 -16.56 -14.13
N SER A 407 -36.22 -15.86 -13.58
CA SER A 407 -35.87 -15.87 -12.15
C SER A 407 -35.73 -14.43 -11.66
N ILE A 408 -36.28 -14.14 -10.46
CA ILE A 408 -36.29 -12.80 -9.88
C ILE A 408 -35.46 -12.79 -8.60
N VAL A 409 -34.51 -11.87 -8.49
CA VAL A 409 -33.70 -11.65 -7.27
C VAL A 409 -33.65 -10.15 -6.98
N GLY A 410 -34.32 -9.73 -5.90
CA GLY A 410 -34.46 -8.32 -5.59
C GLY A 410 -35.15 -7.57 -6.74
N ASN A 411 -34.46 -6.59 -7.31
CA ASN A 411 -34.93 -5.78 -8.44
C ASN A 411 -34.46 -6.28 -9.81
N LEU A 412 -33.80 -7.44 -9.88
CA LEU A 412 -33.30 -7.99 -11.14
C LEU A 412 -34.15 -9.17 -11.60
N ALA A 413 -34.46 -9.18 -12.89
CA ALA A 413 -35.04 -10.32 -13.59
C ALA A 413 -34.01 -10.94 -14.54
N TYR A 414 -33.72 -12.21 -14.34
CA TYR A 414 -32.89 -13.02 -15.22
C TYR A 414 -33.82 -13.82 -16.13
N ILE A 415 -33.71 -13.61 -17.43
CA ILE A 415 -34.56 -14.26 -18.43
C ILE A 415 -33.74 -15.17 -19.34
N ALA A 416 -34.17 -16.42 -19.48
CA ALA A 416 -33.57 -17.39 -20.41
C ALA A 416 -34.15 -17.16 -21.82
N ASP A 417 -33.44 -16.37 -22.63
CA ASP A 417 -33.88 -15.86 -23.94
C ASP A 417 -33.34 -16.71 -25.10
N GLY A 418 -33.38 -18.03 -24.94
CA GLY A 418 -33.00 -18.98 -25.97
C GLY A 418 -31.58 -18.78 -26.48
N ASN A 419 -31.43 -18.46 -27.77
CA ASN A 419 -30.12 -18.30 -28.42
C ASN A 419 -29.40 -17.00 -28.05
N MET A 420 -30.09 -16.05 -27.40
CA MET A 420 -29.44 -14.87 -26.84
C MET A 420 -28.74 -15.17 -25.50
N GLY A 421 -28.95 -16.37 -24.95
CA GLY A 421 -28.48 -16.73 -23.62
C GLY A 421 -29.38 -16.17 -22.53
N VAL A 422 -28.78 -15.68 -21.45
CA VAL A 422 -29.50 -15.09 -20.30
C VAL A 422 -29.39 -13.58 -20.37
N GLN A 423 -30.52 -12.87 -20.45
CA GLN A 423 -30.54 -11.42 -20.25
C GLN A 423 -30.84 -11.09 -18.79
N VAL A 424 -30.16 -10.06 -18.27
CA VAL A 424 -30.39 -9.52 -16.93
C VAL A 424 -31.07 -8.18 -17.10
N LEU A 425 -32.25 -8.04 -16.49
CA LEU A 425 -33.08 -6.85 -16.59
C LEU A 425 -33.24 -6.20 -15.22
N ASP A 426 -33.08 -4.88 -15.13
CA ASP A 426 -33.60 -4.12 -13.99
C ASP A 426 -35.11 -3.95 -14.14
N VAL A 427 -35.83 -4.41 -13.11
CA VAL A 427 -37.30 -4.35 -13.00
C VAL A 427 -37.76 -3.46 -11.85
N THR A 428 -36.89 -2.57 -11.35
CA THR A 428 -37.25 -1.56 -10.33
C THR A 428 -38.42 -0.68 -10.78
N ALA A 429 -38.44 -0.32 -12.07
CA ALA A 429 -39.57 0.36 -12.72
C ALA A 429 -40.32 -0.65 -13.60
N PRO A 430 -41.31 -1.40 -13.05
CA PRO A 430 -41.93 -2.54 -13.74
C PRO A 430 -42.72 -2.15 -14.99
N GLU A 431 -43.10 -0.89 -15.14
CA GLU A 431 -43.70 -0.37 -16.38
C GLU A 431 -42.71 -0.29 -17.56
N THR A 432 -41.41 -0.17 -17.28
CA THR A 432 -40.36 -0.05 -18.31
C THR A 432 -39.09 -0.80 -17.87
N PRO A 433 -39.07 -2.14 -17.94
CA PRO A 433 -37.86 -2.91 -17.66
C PRO A 433 -36.73 -2.53 -18.60
N ILE A 434 -35.50 -2.55 -18.10
CA ILE A 434 -34.30 -2.17 -18.86
C ILE A 434 -33.29 -3.32 -18.81
N SER A 435 -32.68 -3.67 -19.95
CA SER A 435 -31.59 -4.65 -19.96
C SER A 435 -30.32 -4.01 -19.39
N VAL A 436 -29.71 -4.67 -18.41
CA VAL A 436 -28.48 -4.25 -17.72
C VAL A 436 -27.31 -5.21 -17.97
N GLY A 437 -27.56 -6.30 -18.69
CA GLY A 437 -26.52 -7.26 -19.04
C GLY A 437 -27.05 -8.41 -19.87
N THR A 438 -26.16 -9.08 -20.58
CA THR A 438 -26.45 -10.34 -21.28
C THR A 438 -25.29 -11.28 -21.12
N TYR A 439 -25.58 -12.50 -20.68
CA TYR A 439 -24.65 -13.61 -20.69
C TYR A 439 -24.97 -14.53 -21.87
N GLN A 440 -24.07 -14.59 -22.84
CA GLN A 440 -24.19 -15.50 -23.97
C GLN A 440 -23.85 -16.92 -23.53
N THR A 441 -24.85 -17.78 -23.47
CA THR A 441 -24.66 -19.19 -23.16
C THR A 441 -24.07 -19.93 -24.35
N THR A 442 -23.34 -21.01 -24.06
CA THR A 442 -22.77 -21.88 -25.11
C THR A 442 -23.84 -22.63 -25.93
N GLY A 443 -25.00 -22.89 -25.32
CA GLY A 443 -26.18 -23.48 -25.94
C GLY A 443 -27.41 -22.58 -25.85
N MET A 444 -28.59 -23.12 -26.07
CA MET A 444 -29.85 -22.38 -25.96
C MET A 444 -30.30 -22.33 -24.49
N ALA A 445 -30.35 -21.14 -23.89
CA ALA A 445 -30.88 -20.96 -22.54
C ALA A 445 -32.39 -21.28 -22.51
N LYS A 446 -32.76 -22.34 -21.78
CA LYS A 446 -34.15 -22.82 -21.62
C LYS A 446 -34.75 -22.57 -20.25
N GLY A 447 -33.91 -22.46 -19.23
CA GLY A 447 -34.31 -22.20 -17.87
C GLY A 447 -33.19 -21.52 -17.10
N VAL A 448 -33.55 -20.72 -16.11
CA VAL A 448 -32.61 -20.01 -15.25
C VAL A 448 -33.12 -20.06 -13.83
N PHE A 449 -32.23 -20.34 -12.89
CA PHE A 449 -32.50 -20.32 -11.46
C PHE A 449 -31.39 -19.56 -10.77
N VAL A 450 -31.71 -18.54 -9.99
CA VAL A 450 -30.70 -17.69 -9.34
C VAL A 450 -30.82 -17.82 -7.83
N VAL A 451 -29.72 -18.20 -7.18
CA VAL A 451 -29.60 -18.32 -5.73
C VAL A 451 -28.15 -18.08 -5.32
N ASN A 452 -27.92 -17.50 -4.13
CA ASN A 452 -26.59 -17.24 -3.58
C ASN A 452 -25.64 -16.50 -4.55
N ASN A 453 -26.14 -15.48 -5.24
CA ASN A 453 -25.38 -14.68 -6.22
C ASN A 453 -24.88 -15.49 -7.45
N GLN A 454 -25.46 -16.66 -7.71
CA GLN A 454 -25.10 -17.54 -8.83
C GLN A 454 -26.33 -17.80 -9.70
N ALA A 455 -26.15 -17.75 -11.02
CA ALA A 455 -27.18 -18.13 -11.98
C ALA A 455 -26.89 -19.54 -12.52
N TYR A 456 -27.82 -20.45 -12.27
CA TYR A 456 -27.81 -21.81 -12.79
C TYR A 456 -28.69 -21.83 -14.04
N ILE A 457 -28.12 -22.26 -15.16
CA ILE A 457 -28.74 -22.14 -16.47
C ILE A 457 -28.90 -23.53 -17.07
N ALA A 458 -30.11 -23.86 -17.49
CA ALA A 458 -30.38 -24.99 -18.36
C ALA A 458 -30.01 -24.57 -19.80
N GLY A 459 -28.79 -24.90 -20.23
CA GLY A 459 -28.18 -24.47 -21.50
C GLY A 459 -28.62 -25.26 -22.73
N GLY A 460 -29.72 -26.02 -22.67
CA GLY A 460 -30.16 -26.86 -23.78
C GLY A 460 -29.14 -27.99 -24.03
N SER A 461 -28.47 -27.97 -25.18
CA SER A 461 -27.49 -28.99 -25.58
C SER A 461 -26.17 -28.94 -24.79
N THR A 462 -25.98 -27.96 -23.90
CA THR A 462 -24.75 -27.84 -23.10
C THR A 462 -24.95 -28.22 -21.63
N GLY A 463 -26.11 -28.79 -21.29
CA GLY A 463 -26.41 -29.26 -19.95
C GLY A 463 -26.65 -28.12 -18.95
N LEU A 464 -26.11 -28.27 -17.74
CA LEU A 464 -26.05 -27.21 -16.74
C LEU A 464 -24.86 -26.29 -17.03
N GLU A 465 -25.12 -24.99 -17.07
CA GLU A 465 -24.10 -23.94 -17.06
C GLU A 465 -24.30 -23.09 -15.80
N ILE A 466 -23.24 -22.91 -15.00
CA ILE A 466 -23.27 -22.08 -13.80
C ILE A 466 -22.50 -20.81 -14.10
N VAL A 467 -23.14 -19.68 -13.86
CA VAL A 467 -22.57 -18.35 -14.02
C VAL A 467 -22.45 -17.71 -12.65
N LEU A 468 -21.21 -17.36 -12.29
CA LEU A 468 -20.91 -16.70 -11.03
C LEU A 468 -20.91 -15.19 -11.24
N ASN A 469 -21.53 -14.47 -10.31
CA ASN A 469 -21.29 -13.04 -10.17
C ASN A 469 -20.00 -12.86 -9.36
N ASN A 470 -18.84 -12.79 -10.03
CA ASN A 470 -17.53 -12.77 -9.36
C ASN A 470 -17.10 -11.33 -9.06
N THR A 471 -16.75 -11.07 -7.81
CA THR A 471 -16.08 -9.86 -7.35
C THR A 471 -14.57 -10.13 -7.29
N PRO A 472 -13.71 -9.17 -7.69
CA PRO A 472 -12.26 -9.35 -7.54
C PRO A 472 -11.90 -9.51 -6.06
N PRO A 473 -10.98 -10.43 -5.71
CA PRO A 473 -10.56 -10.58 -4.33
C PRO A 473 -9.82 -9.33 -3.85
N THR A 474 -9.76 -9.16 -2.53
CA THR A 474 -8.97 -8.11 -1.88
C THR A 474 -7.92 -8.71 -0.94
N ALA A 475 -6.93 -7.90 -0.60
CA ALA A 475 -5.86 -8.25 0.34
C ALA A 475 -5.64 -7.06 1.28
N ALA A 476 -4.64 -7.15 2.16
CA ALA A 476 -4.26 -6.05 3.03
C ALA A 476 -2.75 -5.82 2.97
N ASP A 477 -2.35 -4.55 3.07
CA ASP A 477 -0.96 -4.21 3.35
C ASP A 477 -0.60 -4.79 4.73
N LYS A 478 0.58 -5.39 4.84
CA LYS A 478 1.01 -6.03 6.07
C LYS A 478 2.47 -5.80 6.36
N THR A 479 2.76 -5.57 7.63
CA THR A 479 4.13 -5.52 8.14
C THR A 479 4.44 -6.84 8.84
N ILE A 480 5.55 -7.45 8.44
CA ILE A 480 6.00 -8.77 8.88
C ILE A 480 7.33 -8.53 9.60
N SER A 481 7.39 -8.87 10.88
CA SER A 481 8.62 -8.78 11.65
C SER A 481 9.38 -10.10 11.61
N VAL A 482 10.62 -10.05 11.17
CA VAL A 482 11.55 -11.17 11.12
C VAL A 482 12.79 -10.83 11.95
N ASP A 483 13.54 -11.84 12.36
CA ASP A 483 14.85 -11.65 12.99
C ASP A 483 15.93 -11.69 11.89
N GLU A 484 16.96 -10.86 11.97
CA GLU A 484 18.10 -10.98 11.04
C GLU A 484 18.76 -12.37 11.16
N ASP A 485 19.55 -12.73 10.15
CA ASP A 485 20.20 -14.04 10.01
C ASP A 485 19.29 -15.25 9.96
N THR A 486 17.97 -15.03 9.89
CA THR A 486 16.98 -16.07 9.68
C THR A 486 16.35 -15.97 8.29
N VAL A 487 15.88 -17.12 7.79
CA VAL A 487 15.12 -17.18 6.55
C VAL A 487 13.64 -17.28 6.91
N TYR A 488 12.86 -16.28 6.53
CA TYR A 488 11.43 -16.26 6.78
C TYR A 488 10.67 -16.98 5.65
N ALA A 489 9.76 -17.88 6.00
CA ALA A 489 8.85 -18.54 5.08
C ALA A 489 7.46 -17.92 5.20
N PHE A 490 6.90 -17.41 4.10
CA PHE A 490 5.61 -16.72 4.13
C PHE A 490 4.46 -17.69 4.40
N VAL A 491 3.43 -17.18 5.06
CA VAL A 491 2.16 -17.89 5.30
C VAL A 491 0.99 -17.16 4.67
N MET A 492 -0.19 -17.80 4.59
CA MET A 492 -1.38 -17.20 3.98
C MET A 492 -1.77 -15.87 4.63
N ASP A 493 -1.73 -15.82 5.96
CA ASP A 493 -2.10 -14.64 6.73
C ASP A 493 -1.25 -13.42 6.36
N ASP A 494 -0.05 -13.61 5.81
CA ASP A 494 0.85 -12.53 5.39
C ASP A 494 0.31 -11.71 4.21
N PHE A 495 -0.66 -12.25 3.47
CA PHE A 495 -1.25 -11.62 2.30
C PHE A 495 -2.64 -11.02 2.57
N GLY A 496 -3.23 -11.24 3.76
CA GLY A 496 -4.48 -10.60 4.17
C GLY A 496 -5.67 -10.85 3.24
N PHE A 497 -5.70 -12.00 2.56
CA PHE A 497 -6.69 -12.32 1.52
C PHE A 497 -8.12 -12.34 2.06
N THR A 498 -9.04 -11.67 1.36
CA THR A 498 -10.49 -11.74 1.58
C THR A 498 -11.24 -11.63 0.25
N ASP A 499 -12.37 -12.33 0.13
CA ASP A 499 -13.25 -12.29 -1.03
C ASP A 499 -14.70 -12.20 -0.56
N SER A 500 -15.50 -11.33 -1.17
CA SER A 500 -16.92 -11.14 -0.81
C SER A 500 -17.83 -12.26 -1.27
N ASP A 501 -17.42 -13.04 -2.27
CA ASP A 501 -18.23 -14.15 -2.79
C ASP A 501 -17.91 -15.49 -2.14
N ASP A 502 -16.86 -15.55 -1.30
CA ASP A 502 -16.51 -16.75 -0.54
C ASP A 502 -17.05 -16.71 0.90
N GLY A 503 -17.47 -17.88 1.37
CA GLY A 503 -17.82 -18.07 2.78
C GLY A 503 -16.65 -17.71 3.70
N SER A 504 -16.94 -17.56 4.99
CA SER A 504 -16.03 -17.03 6.02
C SER A 504 -14.76 -17.86 6.32
N ASP A 505 -14.32 -18.76 5.44
CA ASP A 505 -13.21 -19.70 5.67
C ASP A 505 -11.93 -19.42 4.84
N GLY A 506 -11.92 -18.42 3.96
CA GLY A 506 -10.71 -18.02 3.21
C GLY A 506 -10.15 -19.10 2.27
N SER A 507 -10.92 -20.15 1.95
CA SER A 507 -10.46 -21.34 1.22
C SER A 507 -10.25 -21.15 -0.30
N SER A 508 -10.18 -19.91 -0.78
CA SER A 508 -10.18 -19.57 -2.21
C SER A 508 -8.93 -18.93 -2.77
N LEU A 509 -7.97 -18.42 -1.98
CA LEU A 509 -6.70 -17.92 -2.52
C LEU A 509 -6.03 -19.01 -3.38
N LYS A 510 -5.84 -18.76 -4.68
CA LYS A 510 -5.21 -19.71 -5.62
C LYS A 510 -3.78 -19.36 -5.92
N GLU A 511 -3.46 -18.07 -5.94
CA GLU A 511 -2.13 -17.60 -6.26
C GLU A 511 -1.85 -16.20 -5.72
N VAL A 512 -0.57 -15.93 -5.49
CA VAL A 512 -0.03 -14.60 -5.23
C VAL A 512 0.89 -14.25 -6.39
N GLN A 513 0.68 -13.11 -7.03
CA GLN A 513 1.57 -12.58 -8.06
C GLN A 513 2.44 -11.48 -7.44
N ILE A 514 3.76 -11.59 -7.58
CA ILE A 514 4.69 -10.58 -7.07
C ILE A 514 4.87 -9.50 -8.14
N THR A 515 4.36 -8.30 -7.91
CA THR A 515 4.32 -7.21 -8.89
C THR A 515 5.46 -6.20 -8.73
N GLU A 516 6.14 -6.20 -7.59
CA GLU A 516 7.32 -5.38 -7.34
C GLU A 516 8.25 -6.15 -6.39
N LEU A 517 9.54 -6.22 -6.70
CA LEU A 517 10.53 -6.93 -5.90
C LEU A 517 11.10 -6.03 -4.79
N PRO A 518 11.60 -6.61 -3.67
CA PRO A 518 12.29 -5.82 -2.67
C PRO A 518 13.63 -5.28 -3.21
N LEU A 519 13.96 -4.05 -2.83
CA LEU A 519 15.23 -3.40 -3.21
C LEU A 519 16.43 -3.92 -2.40
N VAL A 520 16.19 -4.48 -1.22
CA VAL A 520 17.20 -5.06 -0.32
C VAL A 520 16.71 -6.41 0.23
N GLY A 521 17.65 -7.31 0.51
CA GLY A 521 17.36 -8.71 0.84
C GLY A 521 17.04 -9.56 -0.40
N GLN A 522 16.75 -10.84 -0.16
CA GLN A 522 16.48 -11.83 -1.20
C GLN A 522 15.06 -12.38 -1.03
N LEU A 523 14.22 -12.22 -2.07
CA LEU A 523 12.93 -12.90 -2.19
C LEU A 523 13.06 -14.02 -3.22
N PHE A 524 12.82 -15.26 -2.81
CA PHE A 524 13.03 -16.44 -3.66
C PHE A 524 12.01 -17.54 -3.38
N LYS A 525 11.78 -18.40 -4.37
CA LYS A 525 10.96 -19.62 -4.24
C LYS A 525 11.88 -20.80 -3.99
N ASP A 526 12.06 -21.14 -2.73
CA ASP A 526 12.89 -22.24 -2.27
C ASP A 526 12.22 -23.59 -2.59
N THR A 527 12.62 -24.18 -3.70
CA THR A 527 11.97 -25.38 -4.23
C THR A 527 12.55 -26.65 -3.58
N ASN A 528 13.77 -26.59 -3.08
CA ASN A 528 14.47 -27.70 -2.45
C ASN A 528 14.37 -27.70 -0.91
N GLU A 529 13.85 -26.61 -0.32
CA GLU A 529 13.63 -26.34 1.10
C GLU A 529 14.91 -26.24 1.95
N ASP A 530 16.05 -25.89 1.36
CA ASP A 530 17.34 -25.75 2.05
C ASP A 530 17.59 -24.36 2.68
N GLY A 531 16.72 -23.39 2.39
CA GLY A 531 16.83 -22.00 2.88
C GLY A 531 17.87 -21.14 2.15
N ILE A 532 18.40 -21.61 1.02
CA ILE A 532 19.44 -20.95 0.24
C ILE A 532 18.90 -20.70 -1.17
N GLN A 533 18.95 -19.45 -1.62
CA GLN A 533 18.59 -19.13 -2.99
C GLN A 533 19.56 -19.77 -4.00
N ASN A 534 19.08 -20.72 -4.80
CA ASN A 534 19.84 -21.32 -5.91
C ASN A 534 19.53 -20.64 -7.27
N ASP A 535 20.32 -20.99 -8.30
CA ASP A 535 20.07 -20.56 -9.67
C ASP A 535 18.66 -20.98 -10.14
N GLY A 536 17.84 -20.00 -10.52
CA GLY A 536 16.46 -20.21 -10.97
C GLY A 536 15.38 -20.12 -9.89
N GLU A 537 15.76 -19.93 -8.62
CA GLU A 537 14.80 -19.74 -7.52
C GLU A 537 14.47 -18.27 -7.25
N ALA A 538 15.23 -17.34 -7.82
CA ALA A 538 14.96 -15.91 -7.72
C ALA A 538 13.55 -15.57 -8.24
N ILE A 539 12.80 -14.80 -7.46
CA ILE A 539 11.52 -14.29 -7.93
C ILE A 539 11.75 -13.20 -8.99
N THR A 540 11.03 -13.27 -10.10
CA THR A 540 10.93 -12.19 -11.09
C THR A 540 9.64 -11.39 -10.91
N VAL A 541 9.63 -10.14 -11.37
CA VAL A 541 8.38 -9.35 -11.45
C VAL A 541 7.33 -10.12 -12.27
N ASP A 542 6.08 -10.02 -11.81
CA ASP A 542 4.88 -10.72 -12.28
C ASP A 542 4.88 -12.24 -12.13
N GLN A 543 5.88 -12.80 -11.43
CA GLN A 543 5.92 -14.22 -11.14
C GLN A 543 4.77 -14.62 -10.21
N LYS A 544 4.11 -15.73 -10.58
CA LYS A 544 2.97 -16.30 -9.89
C LYS A 544 3.43 -17.40 -8.93
N ILE A 545 3.01 -17.30 -7.68
CA ILE A 545 3.23 -18.28 -6.62
C ILE A 545 1.90 -18.94 -6.35
N ALA A 546 1.77 -20.21 -6.75
CA ALA A 546 0.57 -20.98 -6.47
C ALA A 546 0.37 -21.13 -4.96
N PHE A 547 -0.89 -21.22 -4.52
CA PHE A 547 -1.28 -21.41 -3.12
C PHE A 547 -0.49 -22.53 -2.42
N ALA A 548 -0.32 -23.67 -3.10
CA ALA A 548 0.40 -24.83 -2.56
C ALA A 548 1.90 -24.59 -2.35
N ASP A 549 2.44 -23.50 -2.90
CA ASP A 549 3.85 -23.14 -2.84
C ASP A 549 4.10 -21.86 -2.01
N ILE A 550 3.08 -21.30 -1.31
CA ILE A 550 3.28 -20.08 -0.50
C ILE A 550 4.33 -20.28 0.58
N SER A 551 4.36 -21.45 1.23
CA SER A 551 5.39 -21.77 2.24
C SER A 551 6.81 -21.90 1.66
N LYS A 552 6.95 -21.98 0.33
CA LYS A 552 8.23 -22.00 -0.37
C LYS A 552 8.67 -20.62 -0.80
N LEU A 553 7.78 -19.62 -0.78
CA LEU A 553 8.21 -18.24 -0.90
C LEU A 553 8.95 -17.89 0.39
N LYS A 554 10.20 -17.46 0.26
CA LYS A 554 11.08 -17.14 1.37
C LYS A 554 11.72 -15.76 1.20
N PHE A 555 11.93 -15.10 2.32
CA PHE A 555 12.69 -13.87 2.42
C PHE A 555 13.91 -14.08 3.31
N LYS A 556 15.07 -13.56 2.88
CA LYS A 556 16.30 -13.52 3.66
C LYS A 556 16.88 -12.11 3.62
N SER A 557 17.15 -11.52 4.78
CA SER A 557 17.86 -10.23 4.86
C SER A 557 19.31 -10.37 4.41
N ILE A 558 19.99 -9.24 4.17
CA ILE A 558 21.45 -9.22 4.14
C ILE A 558 21.93 -9.60 5.56
N ALA A 559 23.04 -10.32 5.65
CA ALA A 559 23.65 -10.69 6.94
C ALA A 559 23.88 -9.43 7.78
N ASP A 560 23.58 -9.53 9.08
CA ASP A 560 23.81 -8.49 10.10
C ASP A 560 23.11 -7.15 9.81
N ALA A 561 22.09 -7.16 8.93
CA ALA A 561 21.37 -5.97 8.52
C ALA A 561 19.93 -5.96 9.05
N SER A 562 19.62 -4.98 9.90
CA SER A 562 18.33 -4.81 10.56
C SER A 562 17.70 -3.42 10.33
N GLY A 563 16.41 -3.27 10.64
CA GLY A 563 15.70 -2.00 10.56
C GLY A 563 14.18 -2.14 10.42
N THR A 564 13.46 -1.06 10.74
CA THR A 564 12.04 -0.90 10.42
C THR A 564 11.87 -0.48 8.97
N ASN A 565 10.86 -0.99 8.27
CA ASN A 565 10.68 -0.86 6.83
C ASN A 565 11.93 -1.31 6.04
N TYR A 566 12.62 -2.34 6.54
CA TYR A 566 13.88 -2.82 5.99
C TYR A 566 13.76 -3.17 4.50
N ALA A 567 12.78 -4.00 4.15
CA ALA A 567 12.47 -4.36 2.77
C ALA A 567 10.96 -4.27 2.53
N SER A 568 10.56 -4.18 1.28
CA SER A 568 9.16 -4.36 0.93
C SER A 568 8.98 -4.81 -0.51
N PHE A 569 7.95 -5.61 -0.76
CA PHE A 569 7.57 -6.03 -2.09
C PHE A 569 6.06 -5.82 -2.27
N LYS A 570 5.60 -5.72 -3.53
CA LYS A 570 4.17 -5.64 -3.82
C LYS A 570 3.66 -6.94 -4.41
N PHE A 571 2.40 -7.23 -4.12
CA PHE A 571 1.74 -8.44 -4.59
C PHE A 571 0.27 -8.20 -4.95
N LYS A 572 -0.24 -9.06 -5.82
CA LYS A 572 -1.68 -9.25 -6.05
C LYS A 572 -2.10 -10.64 -5.63
N VAL A 573 -3.33 -10.79 -5.19
CA VAL A 573 -3.93 -12.08 -4.84
C VAL A 573 -4.96 -12.47 -5.89
N SER A 574 -5.14 -13.76 -6.17
CA SER A 574 -6.17 -14.24 -7.09
C SER A 574 -6.94 -15.42 -6.51
N ASP A 575 -8.24 -15.45 -6.79
CA ASP A 575 -9.18 -16.50 -6.43
C ASP A 575 -9.26 -17.61 -7.52
N GLY A 576 -8.41 -17.48 -8.55
CA GLY A 576 -8.37 -18.35 -9.73
C GLY A 576 -9.30 -17.93 -10.87
N LEU A 577 -10.14 -16.92 -10.66
CA LEU A 577 -10.94 -16.28 -11.70
C LEU A 577 -10.42 -14.89 -12.04
N GLU A 578 -10.07 -14.11 -11.01
CA GLU A 578 -9.58 -12.75 -11.16
C GLU A 578 -8.50 -12.41 -10.12
N TYR A 579 -7.64 -11.45 -10.44
CA TYR A 579 -6.72 -10.86 -9.47
C TYR A 579 -7.37 -9.68 -8.76
N SER A 580 -6.84 -9.37 -7.58
CA SER A 580 -7.15 -8.12 -6.91
C SER A 580 -6.89 -6.92 -7.82
N ALA A 581 -7.82 -5.97 -7.78
CA ALA A 581 -7.80 -4.80 -8.66
C ALA A 581 -6.49 -3.99 -8.50
N VAL A 582 -6.00 -3.86 -7.26
CA VAL A 582 -4.75 -3.19 -6.89
C VAL A 582 -3.72 -4.18 -6.36
N ALA A 583 -2.45 -3.78 -6.37
CA ALA A 583 -1.39 -4.47 -5.65
C ALA A 583 -1.29 -3.95 -4.22
N TYR A 584 -0.97 -4.84 -3.29
CA TYR A 584 -0.80 -4.58 -1.85
C TYR A 584 0.67 -4.72 -1.49
N LYS A 585 1.06 -4.12 -0.38
CA LYS A 585 2.45 -4.05 0.08
C LYS A 585 2.68 -4.99 1.26
N ALA A 586 3.66 -5.88 1.10
CA ALA A 586 4.27 -6.58 2.22
C ALA A 586 5.54 -5.82 2.63
N THR A 587 5.54 -5.29 3.84
CA THR A 587 6.70 -4.64 4.47
C THR A 587 7.37 -5.64 5.39
N ILE A 588 8.69 -5.75 5.32
CA ILE A 588 9.51 -6.57 6.21
C ILE A 588 10.22 -5.62 7.18
N ASP A 589 9.97 -5.81 8.47
CA ASP A 589 10.80 -5.28 9.55
C ASP A 589 11.79 -6.36 9.96
N VAL A 590 13.08 -6.03 9.96
CA VAL A 590 14.13 -6.94 10.41
C VAL A 590 14.61 -6.51 11.79
N LYS A 591 14.47 -7.38 12.79
CA LYS A 591 14.90 -7.13 14.15
C LYS A 591 16.39 -7.46 14.29
N PRO A 592 17.16 -6.60 14.99
CA PRO A 592 18.55 -6.89 15.27
C PRO A 592 18.68 -8.13 16.17
N VAL A 593 19.67 -8.96 15.88
CA VAL A 593 20.07 -10.14 16.65
C VAL A 593 21.55 -9.98 16.96
N ASN A 594 21.92 -10.12 18.23
CA ASN A 594 23.29 -9.92 18.67
C ASN A 594 24.28 -10.81 17.93
N ASP A 595 25.40 -10.22 17.52
CA ASP A 595 26.58 -10.90 16.99
C ASP A 595 27.75 -10.86 17.98
N ALA A 596 28.58 -11.91 17.97
CA ALA A 596 29.73 -11.97 18.85
C ALA A 596 30.86 -11.05 18.35
N PRO A 597 31.53 -10.30 19.25
CA PRO A 597 32.63 -9.45 18.88
C PRO A 597 33.81 -10.27 18.35
N VAL A 598 34.49 -9.74 17.34
CA VAL A 598 35.73 -10.29 16.80
C VAL A 598 36.92 -9.56 17.40
N LEU A 599 37.75 -10.30 18.15
CA LEU A 599 38.99 -9.80 18.72
C LEU A 599 40.18 -10.16 17.82
N SER A 600 40.92 -9.15 17.38
CA SER A 600 42.18 -9.29 16.65
C SER A 600 43.36 -9.41 17.63
N ASP A 601 44.27 -10.35 17.35
CA ASP A 601 45.52 -10.53 18.11
C ASP A 601 46.47 -9.36 17.84
N THR A 602 46.79 -8.58 18.88
CA THR A 602 47.59 -7.35 18.79
C THR A 602 48.55 -7.21 19.96
N ASP A 603 49.61 -6.41 19.80
CA ASP A 603 50.54 -6.13 20.91
C ASP A 603 49.88 -5.19 21.95
N VAL A 604 49.07 -5.75 22.84
CA VAL A 604 48.40 -5.02 23.92
C VAL A 604 49.35 -4.83 25.11
N THR A 605 49.49 -3.59 25.60
CA THR A 605 50.37 -3.26 26.72
C THR A 605 49.67 -2.47 27.82
N LEU A 606 49.91 -2.90 29.05
CA LEU A 606 49.51 -2.21 30.26
C LEU A 606 50.44 -1.02 30.54
N SER A 607 49.88 -0.01 31.20
CA SER A 607 50.60 1.16 31.69
C SER A 607 51.78 0.72 32.56
N ALA A 608 52.97 1.23 32.25
CA ALA A 608 54.18 0.87 32.98
C ALA A 608 54.07 1.23 34.47
N VAL A 609 54.67 0.41 35.32
CA VAL A 609 54.73 0.60 36.77
C VAL A 609 56.19 0.59 37.24
N ILE A 610 56.45 1.21 38.39
CA ILE A 610 57.79 1.26 38.98
C ILE A 610 57.96 0.05 39.91
N LYS A 611 59.18 -0.52 39.94
CA LYS A 611 59.57 -1.58 40.87
C LYS A 611 59.25 -1.19 42.32
N GLY A 612 58.58 -2.07 43.06
CA GLY A 612 58.18 -1.83 44.44
C GLY A 612 56.98 -0.90 44.62
N ALA A 613 56.18 -0.68 43.57
CA ALA A 613 54.96 0.10 43.68
C ALA A 613 54.00 -0.45 44.76
N SER A 614 53.40 0.46 45.51
CA SER A 614 52.40 0.13 46.55
C SER A 614 51.07 -0.30 45.92
N ALA A 615 50.16 -0.82 46.75
CA ALA A 615 48.79 -1.09 46.32
C ALA A 615 48.14 0.21 45.75
N PRO A 616 47.26 0.09 44.74
CA PRO A 616 46.76 1.26 44.02
C PRO A 616 45.82 2.12 44.88
N THR A 617 45.92 3.45 44.71
CA THR A 617 45.00 4.43 45.31
C THR A 617 44.71 5.55 44.30
N GLY A 618 43.45 5.94 44.14
CA GLY A 618 43.03 6.91 43.13
C GLY A 618 43.11 6.35 41.69
N ALA A 619 43.02 7.25 40.70
CA ALA A 619 42.92 6.93 39.27
C ALA A 619 44.27 6.48 38.63
N VAL A 620 44.89 5.44 39.19
CA VAL A 620 46.12 4.81 38.68
C VAL A 620 45.82 3.55 37.88
N GLY A 621 46.82 2.99 37.19
CA GLY A 621 46.64 1.80 36.35
C GLY A 621 46.08 2.09 34.96
N THR A 622 45.78 1.02 34.23
CA THR A 622 45.41 1.06 32.82
C THR A 622 43.90 1.09 32.66
N LEU A 623 43.39 2.02 31.86
CA LEU A 623 41.98 2.02 31.46
C LEU A 623 41.71 0.85 30.54
N ILE A 624 40.58 0.18 30.71
CA ILE A 624 40.22 -0.94 29.83
C ILE A 624 40.00 -0.47 28.39
N SER A 625 39.50 0.76 28.21
CA SER A 625 39.34 1.40 26.91
C SER A 625 40.65 1.68 26.16
N SER A 626 41.83 1.48 26.78
CA SER A 626 43.11 1.49 26.08
C SER A 626 43.60 0.10 25.67
N LEU A 627 42.97 -0.96 26.17
CA LEU A 627 43.31 -2.36 25.84
C LEU A 627 42.45 -2.89 24.70
N VAL A 628 41.18 -2.48 24.66
CA VAL A 628 40.24 -2.82 23.60
C VAL A 628 39.50 -1.58 23.12
N LYS A 629 39.27 -1.51 21.80
CA LYS A 629 38.54 -0.43 21.15
C LYS A 629 37.78 -0.97 19.94
N LEU A 630 36.49 -0.62 19.84
CA LEU A 630 35.67 -0.85 18.64
C LEU A 630 36.28 -0.14 17.43
N GLU A 631 36.21 -0.78 16.27
CA GLU A 631 36.91 -0.39 15.04
C GLU A 631 38.43 -0.25 15.21
N GLY A 632 38.98 -0.86 16.27
CA GLY A 632 40.41 -0.96 16.57
C GLY A 632 40.85 -2.42 16.51
N ASN A 633 41.20 -2.98 17.67
CA ASN A 633 41.47 -4.41 17.81
C ASN A 633 40.19 -5.25 18.07
N VAL A 634 39.06 -4.60 18.31
CA VAL A 634 37.74 -5.25 18.38
C VAL A 634 36.89 -4.76 17.22
N LYS A 635 36.22 -5.68 16.54
CA LYS A 635 35.16 -5.40 15.57
C LYS A 635 33.89 -6.08 16.03
N ASP A 636 32.76 -5.48 15.71
CA ASP A 636 31.45 -6.00 16.08
C ASP A 636 30.46 -5.68 14.95
N ALA A 637 29.56 -6.61 14.63
CA ALA A 637 28.58 -6.41 13.56
C ALA A 637 27.37 -5.61 14.07
N ASP A 638 27.12 -5.62 15.38
CA ASP A 638 26.04 -4.86 16.01
C ASP A 638 26.26 -3.33 15.90
N THR A 639 25.29 -2.61 15.33
CA THR A 639 25.39 -1.16 15.09
C THR A 639 25.51 -0.28 16.34
N ASP A 640 25.08 -0.78 17.51
CA ASP A 640 25.18 -0.11 18.81
C ASP A 640 26.12 -0.85 19.79
N ALA A 641 27.01 -1.68 19.25
CA ALA A 641 27.99 -2.43 20.03
C ALA A 641 28.72 -1.54 21.03
N LEU A 642 28.86 -2.05 22.26
CA LEU A 642 29.79 -1.52 23.25
C LEU A 642 30.98 -2.46 23.34
N THR A 643 32.02 -2.11 24.08
CA THR A 643 33.15 -3.04 24.25
C THR A 643 33.70 -3.09 25.67
N GLY A 644 34.52 -4.08 25.91
CA GLY A 644 35.04 -4.49 27.21
C GLY A 644 35.88 -5.75 27.06
N ILE A 645 36.39 -6.25 28.18
CA ILE A 645 37.16 -7.49 28.24
C ILE A 645 36.53 -8.47 29.23
N ALA A 646 36.58 -9.75 28.88
CA ALA A 646 36.36 -10.86 29.80
C ALA A 646 37.71 -11.50 30.10
N ILE A 647 38.23 -11.31 31.31
CA ILE A 647 39.54 -11.85 31.71
C ILE A 647 39.40 -13.33 32.06
N THR A 648 40.12 -14.16 31.32
CA THR A 648 40.05 -15.62 31.44
C THR A 648 41.29 -16.22 32.10
N LYS A 649 42.42 -15.51 32.11
CA LYS A 649 43.66 -15.96 32.76
C LYS A 649 44.49 -14.78 33.27
N LEU A 650 45.18 -14.99 34.40
CA LEU A 650 46.10 -14.05 35.02
C LEU A 650 47.38 -14.76 35.46
N ASP A 651 48.53 -14.11 35.28
CA ASP A 651 49.76 -14.52 35.95
C ASP A 651 49.90 -13.78 37.30
N THR A 652 49.81 -14.54 38.39
CA THR A 652 49.96 -14.05 39.77
C THR A 652 51.35 -14.35 40.35
N THR A 653 52.26 -14.94 39.58
CA THR A 653 53.61 -15.31 40.04
C THR A 653 54.55 -14.10 40.08
N LYS A 654 54.26 -13.06 39.30
CA LYS A 654 55.07 -11.85 39.17
C LYS A 654 54.53 -10.66 39.96
N GLY A 655 53.33 -10.76 40.53
CA GLY A 655 52.68 -9.66 41.23
C GLY A 655 51.23 -9.96 41.59
N SER A 656 50.57 -8.95 42.17
CA SER A 656 49.15 -8.99 42.55
C SER A 656 48.32 -8.12 41.62
N TRP A 657 47.08 -8.54 41.34
CA TRP A 657 46.16 -7.81 40.46
C TRP A 657 45.05 -7.11 41.24
N PHE A 658 44.69 -5.93 40.75
CA PHE A 658 43.57 -5.15 41.25
C PHE A 658 42.77 -4.58 40.08
N TYR A 659 41.47 -4.41 40.28
CA TYR A 659 40.61 -3.69 39.34
C TYR A 659 39.74 -2.67 40.07
N SER A 660 39.24 -1.71 39.31
CA SER A 660 38.33 -0.67 39.76
C SER A 660 37.29 -0.42 38.67
N ILE A 661 36.04 -0.19 39.06
CA ILE A 661 34.95 0.22 38.15
C ILE A 661 34.50 1.68 38.38
N ASP A 662 35.16 2.39 39.30
CA ASP A 662 34.79 3.74 39.76
C ASP A 662 35.97 4.74 39.70
N ASN A 663 36.82 4.56 38.68
CA ASN A 663 38.00 5.37 38.41
C ASN A 663 39.02 5.44 39.57
N GLY A 664 39.11 4.36 40.35
CA GLY A 664 40.11 4.16 41.39
C GLY A 664 39.70 4.71 42.76
N SER A 665 38.41 5.01 42.94
CA SER A 665 37.83 5.36 44.23
C SER A 665 37.78 4.12 45.14
N LYS A 666 37.56 2.94 44.55
CA LYS A 666 37.64 1.63 45.21
C LYS A 666 38.41 0.63 44.35
N TRP A 667 39.40 -0.02 44.96
CA TRP A 667 40.17 -1.09 44.34
C TRP A 667 39.80 -2.45 44.94
N THR A 668 39.51 -3.41 44.07
CA THR A 668 39.20 -4.81 44.43
C THR A 668 40.34 -5.70 43.98
N SER A 669 40.80 -6.60 44.86
CA SER A 669 41.86 -7.56 44.52
C SER A 669 41.32 -8.71 43.66
N LEU A 670 42.13 -9.19 42.73
CA LEU A 670 41.81 -10.24 41.78
C LEU A 670 42.85 -11.36 41.86
N SER A 671 42.43 -12.58 42.18
CA SER A 671 43.35 -13.72 42.45
C SER A 671 43.11 -14.96 41.60
N SER A 672 41.94 -15.12 40.98
CA SER A 672 41.61 -16.28 40.14
C SER A 672 40.49 -15.99 39.16
N VAL A 673 40.67 -16.39 37.92
CA VAL A 673 39.71 -16.29 36.80
C VAL A 673 39.88 -17.51 35.89
N SER A 674 38.86 -17.85 35.12
CA SER A 674 38.83 -18.95 34.14
C SER A 674 37.72 -18.69 33.12
N ASP A 675 37.65 -19.45 32.03
CA ASP A 675 36.51 -19.36 31.09
C ASP A 675 35.15 -19.61 31.78
N SER A 676 35.09 -20.47 32.80
CA SER A 676 33.87 -20.69 33.60
C SER A 676 33.62 -19.67 34.72
N ASN A 677 34.51 -18.68 34.90
CA ASN A 677 34.45 -17.67 35.95
C ASN A 677 35.22 -16.40 35.55
N ALA A 678 35.00 -15.91 34.32
CA ALA A 678 35.76 -14.82 33.73
C ALA A 678 35.32 -13.49 34.35
N LEU A 679 36.26 -12.59 34.66
CA LEU A 679 35.93 -11.26 35.18
C LEU A 679 35.61 -10.31 34.03
N LEU A 680 34.44 -9.69 34.07
CA LEU A 680 34.01 -8.70 33.07
C LEU A 680 34.47 -7.31 33.47
N LEU A 681 35.14 -6.59 32.58
CA LEU A 681 35.51 -5.18 32.75
C LEU A 681 35.14 -4.37 31.51
N ALA A 682 34.34 -3.32 31.67
CA ALA A 682 33.87 -2.50 30.56
C ALA A 682 34.97 -1.55 30.04
N ALA A 683 35.02 -1.32 28.73
CA ALA A 683 35.89 -0.32 28.12
C ALA A 683 35.28 1.08 28.18
N ASP A 684 35.22 1.64 29.39
CA ASP A 684 34.68 2.98 29.65
C ASP A 684 35.73 3.92 30.30
N THR A 685 35.31 5.13 30.66
CA THR A 685 36.19 6.14 31.27
C THR A 685 36.54 5.89 32.73
N ASN A 686 35.93 4.90 33.38
CA ASN A 686 36.04 4.64 34.82
C ASN A 686 36.73 3.32 35.16
N THR A 687 36.70 2.35 34.25
CA THR A 687 37.12 0.98 34.55
C THR A 687 38.61 0.82 34.31
N ARG A 688 39.30 0.31 35.33
CA ARG A 688 40.77 0.22 35.37
C ARG A 688 41.23 -1.13 35.87
N ILE A 689 42.40 -1.55 35.37
CA ILE A 689 43.16 -2.66 35.88
C ILE A 689 44.56 -2.20 36.31
N TYR A 690 45.05 -2.76 37.40
CA TYR A 690 46.36 -2.42 37.98
C TYR A 690 47.12 -3.68 38.35
N PHE A 691 48.38 -3.73 37.94
CA PHE A 691 49.31 -4.77 38.31
C PHE A 691 50.34 -4.24 39.32
N GLN A 692 50.38 -4.85 40.49
CA GLN A 692 51.37 -4.56 41.53
C GLN A 692 52.51 -5.58 41.46
N PRO A 693 53.70 -5.22 40.94
CA PRO A 693 54.81 -6.16 40.79
C PRO A 693 55.40 -6.58 42.15
N ASN A 694 55.88 -7.82 42.23
CA ASN A 694 56.66 -8.29 43.38
C ASN A 694 57.98 -7.50 43.49
N ALA A 695 58.58 -7.50 44.69
CA ALA A 695 59.77 -6.69 45.00
C ALA A 695 60.94 -6.86 44.02
N GLU A 696 61.09 -8.03 43.38
CA GLU A 696 62.18 -8.35 42.44
C GLU A 696 61.79 -8.33 40.96
N THR A 697 60.53 -8.02 40.65
CA THR A 697 60.04 -8.02 39.27
C THR A 697 60.46 -6.72 38.55
N THR A 698 61.16 -6.84 37.43
CA THR A 698 61.62 -5.72 36.58
C THR A 698 61.61 -6.14 35.10
N GLY A 699 61.66 -5.18 34.18
CA GLY A 699 61.74 -5.40 32.73
C GLY A 699 60.38 -5.59 32.04
N LYS A 700 60.42 -5.95 30.74
CA LYS A 700 59.24 -6.26 29.95
C LYS A 700 58.76 -7.68 30.27
N ILE A 701 57.47 -7.82 30.57
CA ILE A 701 56.80 -9.09 30.86
C ILE A 701 55.64 -9.22 29.88
N SER A 702 55.64 -10.29 29.09
CA SER A 702 54.55 -10.60 28.17
C SER A 702 53.50 -11.48 28.84
N ASP A 703 52.30 -11.54 28.25
CA ASP A 703 51.25 -12.53 28.53
C ASP A 703 50.77 -12.59 29.98
N LEU A 704 50.75 -11.44 30.66
CA LEU A 704 50.40 -11.30 32.07
C LEU A 704 48.91 -11.50 32.34
N LEU A 705 48.08 -11.18 31.34
CA LEU A 705 46.62 -11.22 31.36
C LEU A 705 46.18 -11.81 30.02
N THR A 706 45.25 -12.76 30.01
CA THR A 706 44.56 -13.25 28.81
C THR A 706 43.09 -12.88 28.90
N PHE A 707 42.53 -12.38 27.81
CA PHE A 707 41.15 -11.93 27.76
C PHE A 707 40.48 -12.21 26.42
N ARG A 708 39.15 -12.21 26.43
CA ARG A 708 38.29 -12.15 25.24
C ARG A 708 37.66 -10.75 25.16
N ALA A 709 37.27 -10.31 23.97
CA ALA A 709 36.45 -9.12 23.83
C ALA A 709 35.04 -9.41 24.35
N TRP A 710 34.39 -8.38 24.87
CA TRP A 710 33.05 -8.43 25.43
C TRP A 710 32.24 -7.24 24.90
N ASP A 711 31.15 -7.51 24.18
CA ASP A 711 30.29 -6.49 23.53
C ASP A 711 29.30 -5.82 24.50
N ARG A 712 29.13 -6.43 25.67
CA ARG A 712 28.26 -6.00 26.77
C ARG A 712 26.77 -6.17 26.55
N THR A 713 26.35 -7.01 25.61
CA THR A 713 24.94 -7.36 25.43
C THR A 713 24.42 -8.33 26.50
N SER A 714 25.32 -9.02 27.20
CA SER A 714 25.03 -9.74 28.44
C SER A 714 26.13 -9.58 29.49
N GLY A 715 25.81 -9.76 30.78
CA GLY A 715 26.75 -9.61 31.89
C GLY A 715 26.84 -8.19 32.46
N THR A 716 27.59 -8.01 33.55
CA THR A 716 27.69 -6.70 34.25
C THR A 716 29.14 -6.36 34.58
N ASN A 717 29.53 -5.09 34.43
CA ASN A 717 30.88 -4.62 34.72
C ASN A 717 31.29 -4.93 36.17
N GLY A 718 32.44 -5.58 36.36
CA GLY A 718 33.00 -6.00 37.63
C GLY A 718 32.45 -7.33 38.19
N SER A 719 31.58 -8.03 37.45
CA SER A 719 31.05 -9.35 37.82
C SER A 719 31.82 -10.50 37.17
N ASN A 720 31.69 -11.71 37.73
CA ASN A 720 32.21 -12.93 37.13
C ASN A 720 31.10 -13.72 36.44
N ILE A 721 31.39 -14.32 35.29
CA ILE A 721 30.43 -15.11 34.50
C ILE A 721 31.09 -16.31 33.83
N ASP A 722 30.30 -17.33 33.49
CA ASP A 722 30.71 -18.45 32.64
C ASP A 722 30.55 -18.07 31.16
N ILE A 723 31.64 -18.11 30.39
CA ILE A 723 31.71 -17.75 28.97
C ILE A 723 32.06 -18.95 28.07
N THR A 724 31.80 -20.17 28.52
CA THR A 724 32.15 -21.41 27.78
C THR A 724 31.24 -21.69 26.57
N SER A 725 30.13 -20.96 26.41
CA SER A 725 29.27 -20.99 25.22
C SER A 725 30.01 -20.45 23.99
N SER A 726 29.86 -21.10 22.83
CA SER A 726 30.59 -20.77 21.59
C SER A 726 29.67 -20.56 20.37
N THR A 727 28.43 -20.14 20.57
CA THR A 727 27.54 -19.75 19.45
C THR A 727 27.88 -18.35 18.96
N ASN A 728 27.61 -18.02 17.70
CA ASN A 728 27.86 -16.67 17.18
C ASN A 728 27.03 -15.57 17.87
N ALA A 729 25.90 -15.90 18.50
CA ALA A 729 25.10 -14.93 19.25
C ALA A 729 25.54 -14.71 20.71
N THR A 730 26.81 -14.96 21.05
CA THR A 730 27.32 -14.72 22.42
C THR A 730 27.91 -13.34 22.56
N ALA A 731 27.82 -12.77 23.77
CA ALA A 731 28.43 -11.48 24.11
C ALA A 731 29.98 -11.42 24.03
N PHE A 732 30.65 -12.52 23.65
CA PHE A 732 32.09 -12.70 23.84
C PHE A 732 32.78 -13.23 22.59
N SER A 733 34.01 -12.76 22.34
CA SER A 733 34.81 -13.28 21.24
C SER A 733 35.21 -14.74 21.46
N THR A 734 35.33 -15.51 20.38
CA THR A 734 35.86 -16.88 20.43
C THR A 734 37.39 -16.90 20.54
N THR A 735 38.06 -15.89 19.99
CA THR A 735 39.50 -15.67 20.08
C THR A 735 39.87 -14.93 21.37
N THR A 736 41.09 -15.15 21.86
CA THR A 736 41.68 -14.46 23.00
C THR A 736 42.88 -13.62 22.57
N ASP A 737 43.16 -12.54 23.29
CA ASP A 737 44.40 -11.77 23.21
C ASP A 737 45.07 -11.71 24.60
N THR A 738 46.32 -11.25 24.65
CA THR A 738 47.10 -11.13 25.88
C THR A 738 47.69 -9.74 26.06
N ALA A 739 47.83 -9.30 27.30
CA ALA A 739 48.44 -8.02 27.63
C ALA A 739 49.75 -8.19 28.42
N GLY A 740 50.81 -7.52 27.97
CA GLY A 740 52.08 -7.42 28.68
C GLY A 740 52.23 -6.11 29.46
N ILE A 741 53.27 -5.99 30.29
CA ILE A 741 53.62 -4.74 31.00
C ILE A 741 55.13 -4.49 30.97
N THR A 742 55.54 -3.24 31.18
CA THR A 742 56.93 -2.91 31.50
C THR A 742 57.03 -2.45 32.95
N VAL A 743 57.88 -3.11 33.74
CA VAL A 743 58.22 -2.69 35.11
C VAL A 743 59.56 -1.97 35.09
N LYS A 744 59.56 -0.69 35.43
CA LYS A 744 60.75 0.19 35.40
C LYS A 744 61.47 0.18 36.74
N ASP A 745 62.80 0.21 36.71
CA ASP A 745 63.60 0.43 37.92
C ASP A 745 63.53 1.90 38.35
N ALA A 746 63.54 2.15 39.67
CA ALA A 746 63.39 3.50 40.23
C ALA A 746 64.55 4.47 39.87
N SER A 747 65.65 3.96 39.31
CA SER A 747 66.81 4.75 38.84
C SER A 747 66.66 5.32 37.43
N ASP A 748 65.62 4.93 36.68
CA ASP A 748 65.44 5.29 35.28
C ASP A 748 64.64 6.59 35.13
N GLY A 749 65.25 7.70 35.59
CA GLY A 749 64.94 9.05 35.11
C GLY A 749 63.63 9.70 35.57
N THR A 750 63.78 10.83 36.27
CA THR A 750 62.76 11.86 36.52
C THR A 750 62.01 12.23 35.24
N ASP A 751 60.69 11.99 35.21
CA ASP A 751 59.78 12.80 34.41
C ASP A 751 58.80 13.51 35.34
N SER A 752 58.69 14.80 35.13
CA SER A 752 58.03 15.75 36.01
C SER A 752 56.54 15.68 35.77
N GLY A 753 55.75 15.58 36.84
CA GLY A 753 54.30 15.59 36.75
C GLY A 753 53.77 16.76 35.92
N SER A 754 53.13 16.45 34.80
CA SER A 754 52.24 17.35 34.08
C SER A 754 50.86 17.26 34.72
N THR A 755 50.59 18.18 35.65
CA THR A 755 49.23 18.52 36.06
C THR A 755 48.70 19.62 35.13
N GLY A 756 47.64 19.31 34.38
CA GLY A 756 46.69 20.28 33.84
C GLY A 756 47.22 21.19 32.73
N GLY A 757 47.31 20.68 31.51
CA GLY A 757 47.42 21.48 30.30
C GLY A 757 46.48 20.92 29.24
N SER A 758 45.52 21.73 28.79
CA SER A 758 44.78 21.50 27.54
C SER A 758 45.72 21.01 26.45
N VAL A 759 45.43 19.84 25.86
CA VAL A 759 46.13 19.38 24.65
C VAL A 759 45.91 20.48 23.61
N ASN A 760 46.96 21.27 23.35
CA ASN A 760 46.96 22.20 22.23
C ASN A 760 47.04 21.36 20.96
N VAL A 761 45.90 20.82 20.53
CA VAL A 761 45.75 20.21 19.20
C VAL A 761 46.11 21.31 18.21
N LYS A 762 47.13 21.07 17.39
CA LYS A 762 47.67 22.06 16.47
C LYS A 762 46.66 22.29 15.36
N LEU A 763 46.04 23.47 15.33
CA LEU A 763 45.17 23.89 14.25
C LEU A 763 45.90 23.82 12.91
N SER A 764 45.53 22.85 12.09
CA SER A 764 46.10 22.68 10.77
C SER A 764 45.07 22.06 9.82
N LEU A 765 45.08 22.54 8.59
CA LEU A 765 44.31 22.01 7.47
C LEU A 765 45.28 21.90 6.30
N LYS A 766 45.34 20.74 5.65
CA LYS A 766 46.25 20.50 4.53
C LYS A 766 45.51 19.78 3.41
N ILE A 767 45.75 20.20 2.17
CA ILE A 767 45.36 19.38 1.02
C ILE A 767 46.31 18.19 0.89
N VAL A 768 45.75 16.99 0.70
CA VAL A 768 46.47 15.74 0.42
C VAL A 768 46.01 15.19 -0.94
N PRO A 769 46.66 14.14 -1.50
CA PRO A 769 46.27 13.60 -2.80
C PRO A 769 44.77 13.30 -2.92
N ASN A 770 44.26 13.24 -4.16
CA ASN A 770 42.84 12.99 -4.49
C ASN A 770 41.86 14.10 -4.04
N ASN A 771 42.38 15.34 -3.92
CA ASN A 771 41.61 16.53 -3.54
C ASN A 771 40.90 16.35 -2.18
N LEU A 772 41.62 15.74 -1.23
CA LEU A 772 41.19 15.50 0.14
C LEU A 772 41.80 16.55 1.07
N PHE A 773 41.12 16.85 2.17
CA PHE A 773 41.61 17.78 3.19
C PHE A 773 41.83 17.06 4.51
N LEU A 774 43.07 17.02 4.97
CA LEU A 774 43.45 16.49 6.28
C LEU A 774 43.31 17.58 7.34
N LEU A 775 42.43 17.36 8.32
CA LEU A 775 42.19 18.27 9.44
C LEU A 775 42.95 17.79 10.69
N GLY A 776 44.02 18.50 11.07
CA GLY A 776 44.85 18.14 12.22
C GLY A 776 45.76 16.92 11.98
N ASP A 777 46.23 16.34 13.09
CA ASP A 777 47.04 15.13 13.12
C ASP A 777 46.36 14.07 14.01
N ALA A 778 46.20 12.86 13.50
CA ALA A 778 45.53 11.76 14.21
C ALA A 778 46.23 11.41 15.53
N SER A 779 47.54 11.64 15.63
CA SER A 779 48.33 11.37 16.83
C SER A 779 48.05 12.31 18.00
N GLU A 780 47.44 13.48 17.74
CA GLU A 780 47.13 14.47 18.78
C GLU A 780 45.82 14.14 19.53
N GLY A 781 44.94 13.32 18.94
CA GLY A 781 43.63 12.98 19.49
C GLY A 781 42.68 14.18 19.63
N GLY A 782 41.43 13.93 20.05
CA GLY A 782 40.43 14.98 20.28
C GLY A 782 39.64 15.42 19.04
N LYS A 783 38.90 16.53 19.16
CA LYS A 783 38.01 17.07 18.12
C LYS A 783 38.42 18.47 17.65
N LEU A 784 38.48 18.66 16.33
CA LEU A 784 38.78 19.92 15.66
C LEU A 784 37.56 20.43 14.90
N LYS A 785 37.53 21.75 14.65
CA LYS A 785 36.45 22.37 13.89
C LYS A 785 36.95 22.84 12.53
N LEU A 786 36.08 22.73 11.54
CA LEU A 786 36.27 23.31 10.22
C LEU A 786 35.33 24.52 10.11
N HIS A 787 35.89 25.71 9.95
CA HIS A 787 35.14 26.92 9.65
C HIS A 787 34.99 27.02 8.14
N ILE A 788 33.75 27.12 7.67
CA ILE A 788 33.38 27.28 6.27
C ILE A 788 32.61 28.59 6.10
N LYS A 789 33.01 29.41 5.13
CA LYS A 789 32.35 30.67 4.79
C LYS A 789 31.98 30.69 3.32
N LEU A 790 30.75 31.09 3.00
CA LEU A 790 30.33 31.38 1.64
C LEU A 790 31.05 32.64 1.14
N ASP A 791 31.81 32.52 0.05
CA ASP A 791 32.61 33.60 -0.56
C ASP A 791 32.02 34.08 -1.89
N GLY A 792 31.09 33.32 -2.49
CA GLY A 792 30.33 33.74 -3.67
C GLY A 792 29.38 32.67 -4.20
N HIS A 793 28.29 33.10 -4.84
CA HIS A 793 27.34 32.23 -5.53
C HIS A 793 26.84 32.94 -6.80
N LYS A 794 26.79 32.23 -7.93
CA LYS A 794 26.30 32.74 -9.22
C LYS A 794 25.36 31.75 -9.92
N SER A 795 25.06 30.61 -9.31
CA SER A 795 24.17 29.63 -9.92
C SER A 795 22.72 30.13 -9.95
N LYS A 796 21.98 29.59 -10.91
CA LYS A 796 20.51 29.68 -10.96
C LYS A 796 19.85 28.43 -10.38
N LEU A 797 20.64 27.43 -10.00
CA LEU A 797 20.16 26.20 -9.37
C LEU A 797 20.25 26.35 -7.86
N VAL A 798 19.39 25.60 -7.16
CA VAL A 798 19.49 25.45 -5.70
C VAL A 798 20.40 24.27 -5.41
N ASN A 799 21.67 24.56 -5.10
CA ASN A 799 22.67 23.52 -4.84
C ASN A 799 22.86 23.29 -3.35
N GLU A 800 23.19 22.07 -2.96
CA GLU A 800 23.58 21.75 -1.60
C GLU A 800 25.03 21.29 -1.52
N LEU A 801 25.78 21.87 -0.57
CA LEU A 801 27.17 21.52 -0.35
C LEU A 801 27.30 20.65 0.90
N GLY A 802 28.04 19.55 0.78
CA GLY A 802 28.31 18.64 1.87
C GLY A 802 29.77 18.20 1.94
N VAL A 803 30.09 17.51 3.03
CA VAL A 803 31.40 16.92 3.28
C VAL A 803 31.25 15.56 3.94
N CYS A 804 32.07 14.59 3.53
CA CYS A 804 32.14 13.27 4.15
C CYS A 804 33.57 12.98 4.62
N VAL A 805 33.70 12.13 5.64
CA VAL A 805 34.99 11.63 6.11
C VAL A 805 35.35 10.37 5.33
N VAL A 806 36.56 10.28 4.79
CA VAL A 806 37.05 9.08 4.07
C VAL A 806 38.04 8.30 4.93
N ASP A 807 38.20 7.01 4.62
CA ASP A 807 38.95 6.07 5.46
C ASP A 807 40.46 6.17 5.22
N ASP A 808 40.86 6.51 3.99
CA ASP A 808 42.26 6.53 3.58
C ASP A 808 42.62 7.69 2.64
N ASP A 809 43.89 7.74 2.22
CA ASP A 809 44.40 8.78 1.30
C ASP A 809 43.92 8.58 -0.15
N LYS A 810 43.31 7.43 -0.46
CA LYS A 810 42.70 7.16 -1.77
C LYS A 810 41.26 7.66 -1.82
N GLY A 811 40.69 8.04 -0.68
CA GLY A 811 39.30 8.47 -0.58
C GLY A 811 38.32 7.32 -0.49
N THR A 812 38.78 6.12 -0.09
CA THR A 812 37.88 4.97 0.07
C THR A 812 36.93 5.16 1.24
N ILE A 813 35.79 4.50 1.13
CA ILE A 813 34.66 4.58 2.03
C ILE A 813 34.13 3.16 2.16
N ASP A 814 34.29 2.53 3.33
CA ASP A 814 33.89 1.15 3.61
C ASP A 814 34.54 0.15 2.63
N GLY A 815 35.80 0.43 2.26
CA GLY A 815 36.56 -0.31 1.25
C GLY A 815 36.16 -0.03 -0.21
N ILE A 816 35.13 0.79 -0.44
CA ILE A 816 34.65 1.17 -1.78
C ILE A 816 35.49 2.35 -2.29
N ALA A 817 36.04 2.22 -3.49
CA ALA A 817 36.84 3.29 -4.10
C ALA A 817 35.94 4.36 -4.75
N PRO A 818 36.40 5.63 -4.84
CA PRO A 818 35.70 6.65 -5.63
C PRO A 818 35.37 6.16 -7.05
N ASP A 819 34.24 6.63 -7.59
CA ASP A 819 33.71 6.28 -8.92
C ASP A 819 33.30 4.82 -9.13
N THR A 820 33.29 3.99 -8.08
CA THR A 820 32.72 2.64 -8.13
C THR A 820 31.25 2.63 -7.70
N GLU A 821 30.49 1.65 -8.18
CA GLU A 821 29.08 1.47 -7.82
C GLU A 821 28.94 1.36 -6.28
N GLY A 822 27.97 2.07 -5.71
CA GLY A 822 27.77 2.13 -4.26
C GLY A 822 28.57 3.21 -3.52
N TYR A 823 29.63 3.79 -4.12
CA TYR A 823 30.45 4.81 -3.45
C TYR A 823 29.63 6.03 -3.02
N ALA A 824 28.78 6.55 -3.91
CA ALA A 824 27.97 7.73 -3.61
C ALA A 824 27.02 7.48 -2.42
N GLN A 825 26.37 6.32 -2.37
CA GLN A 825 25.50 5.94 -1.26
C GLN A 825 26.28 5.89 0.06
N ALA A 826 27.42 5.20 0.08
CA ALA A 826 28.24 5.05 1.27
C ALA A 826 28.91 6.36 1.72
N ALA A 827 29.17 7.28 0.78
CA ALA A 827 29.66 8.62 1.08
C ALA A 827 28.58 9.52 1.69
N LEU A 828 27.36 9.47 1.14
CA LEU A 828 26.25 10.29 1.59
C LEU A 828 25.66 9.83 2.93
N SER A 829 25.74 8.54 3.27
CA SER A 829 25.29 8.02 4.59
C SER A 829 26.12 8.55 5.77
N ARG A 830 27.39 8.90 5.54
CA ARG A 830 28.31 9.49 6.53
C ARG A 830 28.52 10.99 6.35
N ALA A 831 27.77 11.63 5.45
CA ALA A 831 27.97 13.03 5.09
C ALA A 831 27.42 13.98 6.16
N GLN A 832 28.03 15.17 6.22
CA GLN A 832 27.47 16.33 6.89
C GLN A 832 27.15 17.41 5.85
N VAL A 833 25.91 17.90 5.84
CA VAL A 833 25.50 19.07 5.07
C VAL A 833 26.18 20.31 5.64
N ILE A 834 26.79 21.11 4.76
CA ILE A 834 27.42 22.39 5.10
C ILE A 834 26.36 23.48 5.02
N PHE A 835 25.79 23.67 3.83
CA PHE A 835 24.63 24.52 3.56
C PHE A 835 24.12 24.33 2.13
N SER A 836 22.90 24.78 1.87
CA SER A 836 22.36 24.99 0.53
C SER A 836 22.57 26.45 0.08
N SER A 837 22.81 26.65 -1.21
CA SER A 837 22.87 27.94 -1.87
C SER A 837 21.62 28.13 -2.74
N ILE A 838 20.86 29.18 -2.47
CA ILE A 838 19.62 29.51 -3.19
C ILE A 838 19.89 30.39 -4.41
N ALA A 839 19.07 30.22 -5.45
CA ALA A 839 19.20 30.93 -6.72
C ALA A 839 18.81 32.42 -6.61
N ASN A 840 17.74 32.72 -5.87
CA ASN A 840 17.18 34.06 -5.71
C ASN A 840 17.07 34.44 -4.23
N ALA A 841 18.08 35.13 -3.69
CA ALA A 841 18.03 35.58 -2.31
C ALA A 841 17.06 36.78 -2.14
N PRO A 842 16.20 36.79 -1.11
CA PRO A 842 15.24 37.87 -0.92
C PRO A 842 15.93 39.20 -0.62
N LYS A 843 15.30 40.28 -1.07
CA LYS A 843 15.80 41.65 -0.90
C LYS A 843 16.23 41.95 0.55
N GLY A 844 17.47 42.42 0.69
CA GLY A 844 18.04 42.85 1.97
C GLY A 844 18.65 41.71 2.80
N PHE A 845 18.55 40.46 2.35
CA PHE A 845 19.28 39.34 2.96
C PHE A 845 20.79 39.45 2.66
N SER A 846 21.62 39.22 3.67
CA SER A 846 23.07 39.20 3.53
C SER A 846 23.55 37.79 3.26
N SER A 847 24.33 37.61 2.18
CA SER A 847 24.97 36.33 1.85
C SER A 847 26.23 36.03 2.68
N ASP A 848 26.48 36.75 3.79
CA ASP A 848 27.59 36.47 4.70
C ASP A 848 27.24 35.28 5.61
N LEU A 849 27.31 34.09 5.03
CA LEU A 849 26.90 32.83 5.63
C LEU A 849 28.12 32.01 6.03
N THR A 850 28.07 31.48 7.27
CA THR A 850 29.15 30.67 7.85
C THR A 850 28.61 29.40 8.49
N ARG A 851 29.38 28.32 8.39
CA ARG A 851 29.19 27.08 9.13
C ARG A 851 30.45 26.70 9.88
N LEU A 852 30.28 26.10 11.06
CA LEU A 852 31.37 25.47 11.80
C LEU A 852 31.05 24.00 12.02
N LEU A 853 31.77 23.07 11.39
CA LEU A 853 31.57 21.61 11.53
C LEU A 853 32.62 21.02 12.45
N GLU A 854 32.30 19.96 13.20
CA GLU A 854 33.22 19.30 14.13
C GLU A 854 33.60 17.90 13.64
N PHE A 855 34.90 17.59 13.64
CA PHE A 855 35.45 16.29 13.23
C PHE A 855 36.54 15.83 14.21
N SER A 856 36.85 14.54 14.20
CA SER A 856 38.02 14.00 14.92
C SER A 856 39.33 14.56 14.33
N ALA A 857 40.33 14.80 15.17
CA ALA A 857 41.66 15.15 14.71
C ALA A 857 42.22 14.04 13.80
N GLY A 858 42.80 14.42 12.66
CA GLY A 858 43.27 13.50 11.61
C GLY A 858 42.20 13.10 10.59
N ALA A 859 40.97 13.63 10.67
CA ALA A 859 39.94 13.34 9.69
C ALA A 859 40.35 13.79 8.28
N LYS A 860 40.08 12.93 7.29
CA LYS A 860 40.27 13.21 5.87
C LYS A 860 38.92 13.54 5.26
N LEU A 861 38.79 14.75 4.74
CA LEU A 861 37.53 15.32 4.32
C LEU A 861 37.44 15.35 2.79
N LYS A 862 36.34 14.81 2.25
CA LYS A 862 35.97 14.88 0.84
C LYS A 862 34.70 15.70 0.71
N PHE A 863 34.77 16.80 -0.04
CA PHE A 863 33.60 17.64 -0.31
C PHE A 863 32.82 17.12 -1.51
N PHE A 864 31.53 17.41 -1.55
CA PHE A 864 30.65 17.15 -2.68
C PHE A 864 29.59 18.25 -2.79
N MET A 865 29.02 18.40 -3.98
CA MET A 865 27.89 19.26 -4.26
C MET A 865 26.74 18.42 -4.84
N ILE A 866 25.53 18.61 -4.33
CA ILE A 866 24.31 18.09 -4.94
C ILE A 866 23.74 19.22 -5.78
N LYS A 867 23.73 18.99 -7.10
CA LYS A 867 23.20 19.94 -8.06
C LYS A 867 21.68 19.90 -8.06
N ASP A 868 21.06 21.07 -7.94
CA ASP A 868 19.61 21.24 -8.04
C ASP A 868 18.82 20.30 -7.11
N GLY A 869 19.23 20.25 -5.84
CA GLY A 869 18.77 19.22 -4.92
C GLY A 869 19.42 19.23 -3.55
N THR A 870 18.94 18.33 -2.69
CA THR A 870 19.45 18.13 -1.32
C THR A 870 19.83 16.68 -1.06
N LEU A 871 20.57 16.47 0.03
CA LEU A 871 20.96 15.17 0.54
C LEU A 871 19.74 14.28 0.72
N ASP A 872 18.70 14.80 1.36
CA ASP A 872 17.47 14.04 1.62
C ASP A 872 16.76 13.64 0.32
N GLY A 873 16.72 14.52 -0.67
CA GLY A 873 16.16 14.20 -1.98
C GLY A 873 16.92 13.11 -2.73
N VAL A 874 18.25 13.07 -2.61
CA VAL A 874 19.08 12.00 -3.19
C VAL A 874 18.86 10.68 -2.44
N MET A 875 18.92 10.72 -1.11
CA MET A 875 18.78 9.53 -0.27
C MET A 875 17.38 8.91 -0.35
N SER A 876 16.35 9.70 -0.64
CA SER A 876 14.99 9.21 -0.88
C SER A 876 14.74 8.72 -2.32
N GLY A 877 15.75 8.78 -3.20
CA GLY A 877 15.63 8.43 -4.62
C GLY A 877 14.83 9.42 -5.48
N LYS A 878 14.43 10.58 -4.92
CA LYS A 878 13.73 11.64 -5.67
C LYS A 878 14.68 12.41 -6.59
N ILE A 879 15.95 12.45 -6.23
CA ILE A 879 17.03 13.09 -6.98
C ILE A 879 18.04 12.01 -7.35
N SER A 880 18.44 11.97 -8.62
CA SER A 880 19.40 10.97 -9.09
C SER A 880 20.78 11.17 -8.47
N PHE A 881 21.48 10.08 -8.13
CA PHE A 881 22.90 10.11 -7.76
C PHE A 881 23.80 10.79 -8.80
N LYS A 882 23.36 10.90 -10.06
CA LYS A 882 24.06 11.66 -11.11
C LYS A 882 24.17 13.16 -10.83
N ASN A 883 23.33 13.69 -9.93
CA ASN A 883 23.41 15.07 -9.49
C ASN A 883 24.40 15.28 -8.33
N VAL A 884 25.02 14.21 -7.82
CA VAL A 884 26.06 14.29 -6.79
C VAL A 884 27.42 14.44 -7.47
N LEU A 885 28.04 15.60 -7.27
CA LEU A 885 29.34 15.95 -7.81
C LEU A 885 30.39 15.89 -6.69
N PHE A 886 31.17 14.82 -6.63
CA PHE A 886 32.29 14.74 -5.69
C PHE A 886 33.44 15.64 -6.14
N ALA A 887 34.15 16.22 -5.18
CA ALA A 887 35.26 17.13 -5.45
C ALA A 887 36.42 16.42 -6.16
N ASP A 888 36.68 16.79 -7.41
CA ASP A 888 37.88 16.43 -8.15
C ASP A 888 38.39 17.64 -8.93
N THR A 889 39.47 17.49 -9.71
CA THR A 889 40.07 18.60 -10.46
C THR A 889 39.22 19.11 -11.62
N LYS A 890 38.12 18.44 -11.97
CA LYS A 890 37.16 18.83 -13.01
C LYS A 890 35.96 19.55 -12.42
N THR A 891 35.47 19.13 -11.24
CA THR A 891 34.28 19.68 -10.57
C THR A 891 34.60 20.79 -9.58
N GLN A 892 35.83 20.80 -9.04
CA GLN A 892 36.28 21.76 -8.04
C GLN A 892 37.70 22.27 -8.34
N LYS A 893 37.88 23.58 -8.19
CA LYS A 893 39.19 24.21 -8.13
C LYS A 893 39.52 24.61 -6.69
N THR A 894 40.67 24.14 -6.22
CA THR A 894 41.20 24.50 -4.89
C THR A 894 42.31 25.55 -5.02
N THR A 895 42.23 26.61 -4.23
CA THR A 895 43.27 27.64 -4.12
C THR A 895 43.77 27.73 -2.68
N ASP A 896 45.05 27.49 -2.44
CA ASP A 896 45.70 27.72 -1.14
C ASP A 896 45.87 29.24 -0.91
N LEU A 897 45.28 29.74 0.17
CA LEU A 897 45.33 31.15 0.56
C LEU A 897 46.43 31.45 1.59
N GLY A 898 47.18 30.43 2.00
CA GLY A 898 48.19 30.49 3.07
C GLY A 898 47.60 30.28 4.47
N ASN A 899 48.47 30.02 5.45
CA ASN A 899 48.11 29.81 6.86
C ASN A 899 47.07 28.70 7.13
N GLY A 900 46.95 27.71 6.24
CA GLY A 900 45.98 26.62 6.36
C GLY A 900 44.54 27.02 6.01
N GLU A 901 44.36 28.10 5.23
CA GLU A 901 43.09 28.52 4.65
C GLU A 901 43.05 28.21 3.15
N PHE A 902 41.92 27.69 2.66
CA PHE A 902 41.73 27.34 1.25
C PHE A 902 40.43 27.93 0.71
N ALA A 903 40.43 28.38 -0.55
CA ALA A 903 39.21 28.65 -1.30
C ALA A 903 38.87 27.48 -2.20
N LEU A 904 37.60 27.03 -2.16
CA LEU A 904 37.05 25.99 -3.02
C LEU A 904 36.01 26.60 -3.95
N ASP A 905 36.25 26.49 -5.24
CA ASP A 905 35.51 27.08 -6.34
C ASP A 905 34.87 25.92 -7.16
N TRP A 906 33.54 25.88 -7.31
CA TRP A 906 32.79 24.78 -7.94
C TRP A 906 32.23 25.11 -9.34
N ASP A 907 32.15 24.10 -10.19
CA ASP A 907 31.49 24.13 -11.52
C ASP A 907 30.40 23.05 -11.63
N GLU A 908 29.34 23.34 -12.40
CA GLU A 908 28.11 22.53 -12.55
C GLU A 908 28.01 21.81 -13.90
N LEU A 909 28.86 22.11 -14.89
CA LEU A 909 28.78 21.57 -16.26
C LEU A 909 29.82 20.46 -16.53
N LEU A 910 29.35 19.27 -16.92
CA LEU A 910 30.19 18.22 -17.55
C LEU A 910 30.11 18.23 -19.10
N GLU A 911 29.23 19.04 -19.71
CA GLU A 911 29.06 19.08 -21.17
C GLU A 911 29.16 20.51 -21.71
N GLY A 912 30.35 20.86 -22.25
CA GLY A 912 30.50 21.90 -23.26
C GLY A 912 30.70 23.34 -22.79
N GLY A 913 31.96 23.73 -22.56
CA GLY A 913 32.46 25.07 -22.90
C GLY A 913 32.78 26.03 -21.76
N GLY A 914 33.97 25.87 -21.16
CA GLY A 914 34.67 26.89 -20.36
C GLY A 914 34.51 26.69 -18.84
N ALA A 915 35.61 26.30 -18.17
CA ALA A 915 35.65 26.06 -16.72
C ALA A 915 35.48 27.36 -15.92
N ASP A 916 34.23 27.74 -15.64
CA ASP A 916 33.88 28.87 -14.78
C ASP A 916 33.54 28.36 -13.39
N PHE A 917 34.57 28.03 -12.60
CA PHE A 917 34.48 27.55 -11.22
C PHE A 917 33.87 28.58 -10.22
N GLN A 918 33.17 29.61 -10.68
CA GLN A 918 32.59 30.66 -9.84
C GLN A 918 31.09 30.45 -9.57
N LYS A 919 30.54 29.24 -9.79
CA LYS A 919 29.12 28.95 -9.54
C LYS A 919 28.81 28.93 -8.04
N LEU A 920 29.66 28.28 -7.26
CA LEU A 920 29.63 28.29 -5.80
C LEU A 920 31.06 28.35 -5.27
N LYS A 921 31.34 29.30 -4.38
CA LYS A 921 32.66 29.53 -3.82
C LYS A 921 32.62 29.60 -2.31
N ILE A 922 33.50 28.84 -1.66
CA ILE A 922 33.65 28.83 -0.20
C ILE A 922 35.09 29.03 0.22
N LYS A 923 35.28 29.48 1.45
CA LYS A 923 36.57 29.48 2.16
C LYS A 923 36.51 28.52 3.34
N ILE A 924 37.55 27.72 3.51
CA ILE A 924 37.67 26.76 4.61
C ILE A 924 38.96 26.96 5.39
N LYS A 925 38.90 26.81 6.71
CA LYS A 925 40.06 26.80 7.61
C LYS A 925 39.81 25.97 8.85
N ALA A 926 40.86 25.40 9.44
CA ALA A 926 40.77 24.82 10.78
C ALA A 926 40.45 25.92 11.81
N SER A 927 39.62 25.61 12.79
CA SER A 927 39.14 26.55 13.80
C SER A 927 39.04 25.90 15.18
N ASN A 928 39.18 26.72 16.21
CA ASN A 928 38.90 26.41 17.61
C ASN A 928 37.73 27.24 18.16
N GLU A 929 36.99 27.93 17.30
CA GLU A 929 35.77 28.64 17.68
C GLU A 929 34.77 27.66 18.33
N GLU A 930 33.99 28.18 19.28
CA GLU A 930 32.92 27.40 19.90
C GLU A 930 31.80 27.13 18.90
N MET A 931 31.19 25.94 18.99
CA MET A 931 30.03 25.60 18.17
C MET A 931 28.88 26.55 18.47
N PRO A 932 28.25 27.17 17.45
CA PRO A 932 27.07 27.99 17.67
C PRO A 932 25.96 27.17 18.34
N LEU A 933 25.30 27.75 19.34
CA LEU A 933 24.18 27.11 20.02
C LEU A 933 23.09 26.73 19.00
N GLY A 934 22.43 25.58 19.17
CA GLY A 934 21.38 25.10 18.26
C GLY A 934 21.86 24.22 17.11
N THR A 935 23.18 24.09 16.88
CA THR A 935 23.72 23.46 15.65
C THR A 935 24.05 21.97 15.77
N GLY A 936 23.72 21.31 16.89
CA GLY A 936 24.13 19.93 17.19
C GLY A 936 23.66 18.88 16.17
N LEU A 937 22.45 19.05 15.61
CA LEU A 937 21.88 18.17 14.58
C LEU A 937 21.98 18.76 13.16
N GLN A 938 22.34 20.03 13.02
CA GLN A 938 22.46 20.69 11.72
C GLN A 938 23.61 20.07 10.93
N GLY A 939 23.28 19.58 9.73
CA GLY A 939 24.20 18.83 8.89
C GLY A 939 23.82 17.36 8.72
N THR A 940 22.83 16.86 9.45
CA THR A 940 22.28 15.50 9.25
C THR A 940 21.06 15.53 8.31
N SER A 941 20.57 14.36 7.88
CA SER A 941 19.31 14.24 7.14
C SER A 941 18.13 14.74 7.98
N GLY A 942 17.25 15.58 7.41
CA GLY A 942 16.22 16.33 8.15
C GLY A 942 16.79 17.29 9.20
N GLY A 943 18.04 17.72 9.02
CA GLY A 943 18.84 18.46 9.99
C GLY A 943 18.55 19.97 10.04
N GLU A 944 17.53 20.46 9.34
CA GLU A 944 17.08 21.86 9.34
C GLU A 944 16.37 22.21 10.66
N VAL A 945 17.02 21.94 11.79
CA VAL A 945 16.48 22.05 13.14
C VAL A 945 17.39 22.83 14.07
N ILE A 946 16.86 23.23 15.22
CA ILE A 946 17.57 23.86 16.32
C ILE A 946 17.66 22.84 17.47
N ASP A 947 18.86 22.32 17.73
CA ASP A 947 19.12 21.36 18.81
C ASP A 947 19.57 22.06 20.10
N LEU A 948 18.68 22.06 21.11
CA LEU A 948 18.92 22.64 22.42
C LEU A 948 18.87 21.60 23.54
N ARG A 949 19.09 20.32 23.22
CA ARG A 949 19.09 19.24 24.22
C ARG A 949 20.13 19.45 25.33
N GLU A 950 21.29 20.00 24.96
CA GLU A 950 22.37 20.31 25.91
C GLU A 950 22.19 21.66 26.64
N ALA A 951 21.18 22.45 26.29
CA ALA A 951 20.93 23.73 26.97
C ALA A 951 20.43 23.49 28.40
N LYS A 952 21.04 24.19 29.38
CA LYS A 952 20.69 24.05 30.81
C LYS A 952 19.65 25.06 31.29
N THR A 953 19.44 26.12 30.52
CA THR A 953 18.49 27.22 30.76
C THR A 953 17.72 27.49 29.48
N GLU A 954 16.57 28.16 29.60
CA GLU A 954 15.85 28.67 28.43
C GLU A 954 16.77 29.51 27.53
N VAL A 955 16.47 29.52 26.24
CA VAL A 955 17.31 30.16 25.21
C VAL A 955 16.52 31.28 24.55
N LYS A 956 17.06 32.49 24.63
CA LYS A 956 16.50 33.65 23.93
C LYS A 956 16.86 33.56 22.46
N ALA A 957 15.84 33.72 21.61
CA ALA A 957 15.98 33.67 20.17
C ALA A 957 15.55 35.01 19.56
N GLU A 958 16.40 35.59 18.72
CA GLU A 958 16.07 36.73 17.88
C GLU A 958 16.00 36.26 16.42
N PHE A 959 14.84 36.42 15.81
CA PHE A 959 14.55 35.98 14.45
C PHE A 959 14.63 37.17 13.51
N THR A 960 15.39 37.08 12.44
CA THR A 960 15.34 38.02 11.32
C THR A 960 14.74 37.29 10.13
N ILE A 961 13.60 37.75 9.63
CA ILE A 961 12.93 37.21 8.45
C ILE A 961 13.06 38.18 7.28
N HIS A 962 13.37 37.65 6.11
CA HIS A 962 13.34 38.34 4.81
C HIS A 962 12.35 37.61 3.91
N ARG A 963 11.45 38.32 3.23
CA ARG A 963 10.46 37.74 2.34
C ARG A 963 10.40 38.46 0.99
N GLU A 964 10.39 37.71 -0.09
CA GLU A 964 10.12 38.15 -1.46
C GLU A 964 9.11 37.19 -2.16
N ALA A 965 7.93 37.02 -1.58
CA ALA A 965 6.94 36.02 -1.99
C ALA A 965 5.56 36.66 -2.17
N ALA A 966 4.71 36.27 -3.13
CA ALA A 966 3.36 36.85 -3.24
C ALA A 966 2.38 36.27 -2.22
N PHE A 967 2.49 34.98 -1.89
CA PHE A 967 1.66 34.32 -0.87
C PHE A 967 1.91 34.89 0.53
N LYS A 968 0.85 35.01 1.34
CA LYS A 968 0.94 35.47 2.73
C LYS A 968 1.43 34.37 3.66
N ASN A 969 2.71 34.05 3.55
CA ASN A 969 3.27 32.93 4.29
C ASN A 969 3.42 33.24 5.78
N PHE A 970 3.33 32.18 6.54
CA PHE A 970 3.48 32.19 7.98
C PHE A 970 4.52 31.16 8.39
N VAL A 971 5.60 31.59 9.05
CA VAL A 971 6.64 30.70 9.57
C VAL A 971 6.57 30.63 11.08
N CYS A 972 6.72 29.44 11.63
CA CYS A 972 6.78 29.20 13.07
C CYS A 972 7.72 28.02 13.37
N PHE A 973 7.92 27.74 14.67
CA PHE A 973 8.72 26.60 15.12
C PHE A 973 7.88 25.73 16.04
N TYR A 974 8.08 24.42 15.99
CA TYR A 974 7.45 23.45 16.90
C TYR A 974 8.48 22.62 17.63
N GLN A 975 8.10 22.17 18.82
CA GLN A 975 8.92 21.30 19.65
C GLN A 975 8.78 19.85 19.19
N MET A 976 9.91 19.15 19.11
CA MET A 976 10.01 17.73 18.82
C MET A 976 10.43 16.96 20.07
N ALA A 977 10.00 15.70 20.16
CA ALA A 977 10.38 14.76 21.20
C ALA A 977 11.78 14.17 20.98
N ASP A 978 12.17 13.96 19.72
CA ASP A 978 13.46 13.38 19.36
C ASP A 978 14.07 14.01 18.10
N ALA A 979 15.26 13.54 17.70
CA ALA A 979 15.97 14.04 16.53
C ALA A 979 15.38 13.59 15.17
N LYS A 980 14.43 12.63 15.16
CA LYS A 980 13.86 12.03 13.96
C LYS A 980 12.54 12.70 13.52
N GLY A 981 12.15 13.79 14.18
CA GLY A 981 10.89 14.48 13.91
C GLY A 981 9.73 14.00 14.78
N GLY A 982 9.94 13.10 15.74
CA GLY A 982 8.85 12.58 16.56
C GLY A 982 8.16 13.67 17.40
N ILE A 983 6.83 13.58 17.57
CA ILE A 983 6.04 14.47 18.42
C ILE A 983 5.43 13.66 19.57
N ASP A 984 5.66 14.14 20.79
CA ASP A 984 5.04 13.64 22.02
C ASP A 984 3.71 14.39 22.24
N ILE A 985 2.58 13.70 22.08
CA ILE A 985 1.25 14.30 22.26
C ILE A 985 0.69 14.05 23.66
N ASN A 986 1.29 13.15 24.44
CA ASN A 986 0.79 12.70 25.73
C ASN A 986 1.62 13.20 26.94
N GLY A 987 2.82 13.72 26.68
CA GLY A 987 3.75 14.31 27.66
C GLY A 987 4.64 13.31 28.41
N ASP A 988 4.82 12.08 27.92
CA ASP A 988 5.65 11.05 28.57
C ASP A 988 7.14 11.11 28.19
N GLY A 989 7.51 12.03 27.28
CA GLY A 989 8.87 12.21 26.78
C GLY A 989 9.24 11.27 25.63
N LYS A 990 8.28 10.56 25.02
CA LYS A 990 8.48 9.69 23.85
C LYS A 990 7.68 10.19 22.66
N ALA A 991 8.15 9.89 21.46
CA ALA A 991 7.40 10.19 20.24
C ALA A 991 6.19 9.27 20.11
N ASP A 992 5.01 9.86 19.93
CA ASP A 992 3.75 9.16 19.64
C ASP A 992 3.41 9.18 18.14
N LEU A 993 3.82 10.25 17.44
CA LEU A 993 3.61 10.45 16.02
C LEU A 993 4.93 10.75 15.32
N MET A 994 5.17 10.06 14.22
CA MET A 994 6.34 10.25 13.36
C MET A 994 5.97 11.01 12.09
N PRO A 995 6.93 11.71 11.45
CA PRO A 995 6.69 12.38 10.16
C PRO A 995 6.11 11.42 9.11
N GLY A 996 4.87 11.69 8.69
CA GLY A 996 4.14 10.89 7.70
C GLY A 996 2.96 10.10 8.25
N ASP A 997 2.83 10.02 9.57
CA ASP A 997 1.65 9.47 10.22
C ASP A 997 0.44 10.40 10.03
N GLU A 998 -0.76 9.81 10.05
CA GLU A 998 -2.01 10.58 9.99
C GLU A 998 -2.11 11.52 11.20
N GLY A 999 -2.42 12.80 10.94
CA GLY A 999 -2.53 13.81 12.01
C GLY A 999 -1.22 14.47 12.44
N TYR A 1000 -0.06 14.08 11.88
CA TYR A 1000 1.24 14.66 12.23
C TYR A 1000 1.29 16.20 12.11
N ILE A 1001 0.81 16.78 11.00
CA ILE A 1001 0.80 18.24 10.78
C ILE A 1001 -0.02 18.95 11.88
N LYS A 1002 -1.16 18.37 12.27
CA LYS A 1002 -2.00 18.92 13.33
C LYS A 1002 -1.32 18.83 14.70
N ALA A 1003 -0.60 17.74 14.99
CA ALA A 1003 0.21 17.60 16.19
C ALA A 1003 1.35 18.63 16.21
N ALA A 1004 2.04 18.85 15.09
CA ALA A 1004 3.08 19.87 14.96
C ALA A 1004 2.53 21.29 15.19
N MET A 1005 1.33 21.58 14.67
CA MET A 1005 0.62 22.85 14.93
C MET A 1005 0.32 23.06 16.41
N ASN A 1006 -0.10 22.01 17.12
CA ASN A 1006 -0.37 22.06 18.56
C ASN A 1006 0.92 22.19 19.40
N ALA A 1007 2.03 21.63 18.92
CA ALA A 1007 3.35 21.70 19.55
C ALA A 1007 4.14 22.98 19.22
N ARG A 1008 3.52 23.97 18.56
CA ARG A 1008 4.19 25.24 18.23
C ARG A 1008 4.66 25.99 19.47
N VAL A 1009 5.81 26.62 19.33
CA VAL A 1009 6.34 27.54 20.34
C VAL A 1009 5.51 28.81 20.36
N SER A 1010 4.83 29.04 21.47
CA SER A 1010 3.97 30.21 21.64
C SER A 1010 4.76 31.52 21.49
N GLY A 1011 4.21 32.48 20.76
CA GLY A 1011 4.80 33.81 20.55
C GLY A 1011 5.82 33.90 19.40
N ILE A 1012 6.20 32.78 18.76
CA ILE A 1012 7.07 32.76 17.58
C ILE A 1012 6.21 32.64 16.31
N ASN A 1013 5.67 33.78 15.90
CA ASN A 1013 4.75 33.91 14.76
C ASN A 1013 5.37 34.85 13.73
N LEU A 1014 6.12 34.29 12.77
CA LEU A 1014 6.94 35.08 11.85
C LEU A 1014 6.17 35.30 10.54
N SER A 1015 5.69 36.53 10.35
CA SER A 1015 5.07 36.96 9.11
C SER A 1015 5.44 38.42 8.82
N VAL A 1016 5.69 38.73 7.56
CA VAL A 1016 6.13 40.02 7.08
C VAL A 1016 5.54 40.26 5.70
N GLU A 1017 5.30 41.51 5.30
CA GLU A 1017 4.79 41.85 3.97
C GLU A 1017 5.74 41.44 2.84
N ASN A 1018 5.24 41.36 1.61
CA ASN A 1018 6.07 41.06 0.44
C ASN A 1018 7.19 42.12 0.29
N GLN A 1019 8.38 41.68 -0.15
CA GLN A 1019 9.60 42.47 -0.34
C GLN A 1019 10.07 43.22 0.92
N SER A 1020 9.80 42.67 2.10
CA SER A 1020 10.09 43.31 3.38
C SER A 1020 10.86 42.38 4.32
N SER A 1021 11.45 42.97 5.37
CA SER A 1021 12.12 42.25 6.44
C SER A 1021 11.65 42.73 7.81
N ALA A 1022 11.72 41.84 8.80
CA ALA A 1022 11.32 42.14 10.17
C ALA A 1022 12.15 41.34 11.18
N THR A 1023 12.21 41.84 12.42
CA THR A 1023 12.84 41.16 13.54
C THR A 1023 11.80 40.79 14.58
N PHE A 1024 11.87 39.56 15.08
CA PHE A 1024 11.02 39.04 16.15
C PHE A 1024 11.90 38.50 17.27
N SER A 1025 11.31 38.31 18.45
CA SER A 1025 11.99 37.66 19.57
C SER A 1025 11.09 36.60 20.17
N GLY A 1026 11.70 35.51 20.65
CA GLY A 1026 11.02 34.40 21.29
C GLY A 1026 11.94 33.69 22.28
N VAL A 1027 11.38 32.68 22.94
CA VAL A 1027 12.11 31.86 23.90
C VAL A 1027 11.90 30.40 23.54
N PHE A 1028 12.99 29.67 23.33
CA PHE A 1028 12.97 28.23 23.21
C PHE A 1028 13.18 27.58 24.58
N GLN A 1029 12.42 26.49 24.81
CA GLN A 1029 12.62 25.67 25.99
C GLN A 1029 13.94 24.91 25.92
N LYS A 1030 14.54 24.69 27.08
CA LYS A 1030 15.79 23.93 27.21
C LYS A 1030 15.54 22.43 27.04
N GLY A 1031 16.54 21.67 26.64
CA GLY A 1031 16.45 20.20 26.63
C GLY A 1031 15.62 19.63 25.47
N SER A 1032 15.37 20.41 24.42
CA SER A 1032 14.46 20.02 23.32
C SER A 1032 15.03 20.35 21.95
N VAL A 1033 14.44 19.77 20.91
CA VAL A 1033 14.74 20.06 19.50
C VAL A 1033 13.56 20.83 18.91
N PHE A 1034 13.84 21.82 18.07
CA PHE A 1034 12.82 22.63 17.41
C PHE A 1034 13.02 22.65 15.91
N ALA A 1035 11.94 22.42 15.15
CA ALA A 1035 11.97 22.51 13.70
C ALA A 1035 11.16 23.72 13.21
N PRO A 1036 11.61 24.43 12.16
CA PRO A 1036 10.81 25.41 11.46
C PRO A 1036 9.69 24.72 10.68
N MET A 1037 8.60 25.44 10.44
CA MET A 1037 7.62 25.07 9.43
C MET A 1037 6.97 26.30 8.82
N ILE A 1038 6.55 26.15 7.56
CA ILE A 1038 5.90 27.20 6.78
C ILE A 1038 4.48 26.78 6.43
N ILE A 1039 3.55 27.71 6.59
CA ILE A 1039 2.18 27.62 6.07
C ILE A 1039 2.12 28.56 4.86
N ALA A 1040 1.87 27.98 3.69
CA ALA A 1040 1.79 28.71 2.43
C ALA A 1040 0.40 29.37 2.29
N ASP A 1041 0.39 30.67 1.98
CA ASP A 1041 -0.80 31.52 1.81
C ASP A 1041 -1.90 31.34 2.88
N GLY A 1042 -1.49 31.24 4.15
CA GLY A 1042 -2.39 30.89 5.23
C GLY A 1042 -1.90 31.30 6.61
N THR A 1043 -2.71 30.98 7.61
CA THR A 1043 -2.42 31.24 9.02
C THR A 1043 -2.51 29.95 9.83
N ALA A 1044 -1.93 29.93 11.02
CA ALA A 1044 -2.03 28.76 11.88
C ALA A 1044 -3.46 28.51 12.37
N GLU A 1045 -4.26 29.57 12.48
CA GLU A 1045 -5.66 29.49 12.91
C GLU A 1045 -6.53 28.74 11.89
N MET A 1046 -6.24 28.89 10.59
CA MET A 1046 -6.94 28.17 9.52
C MET A 1046 -6.78 26.64 9.64
N LEU A 1047 -5.59 26.17 9.99
CA LEU A 1047 -5.33 24.71 10.16
C LEU A 1047 -5.93 24.11 11.44
N LEU A 1048 -6.25 24.97 12.42
CA LEU A 1048 -6.75 24.56 13.73
C LEU A 1048 -8.26 24.75 13.86
N ASP A 1049 -8.91 25.31 12.84
CA ASP A 1049 -10.36 25.47 12.81
C ASP A 1049 -11.08 24.17 12.38
N SER A 1050 -12.42 24.19 12.39
CA SER A 1050 -13.25 23.05 11.98
C SER A 1050 -13.76 23.17 10.54
N ASP A 1051 -13.36 24.20 9.80
CA ASP A 1051 -13.76 24.44 8.41
C ASP A 1051 -12.83 23.68 7.46
N ILE A 1052 -13.31 22.55 6.96
CA ILE A 1052 -12.58 21.69 6.01
C ILE A 1052 -12.20 22.37 4.68
N LYS A 1053 -12.65 23.60 4.44
CA LYS A 1053 -12.25 24.41 3.28
C LYS A 1053 -10.97 25.23 3.53
N ASN A 1054 -10.57 25.40 4.79
CA ASN A 1054 -9.39 26.14 5.21
C ASN A 1054 -8.21 25.17 5.44
N ASP A 1055 -7.63 24.66 4.35
CA ASP A 1055 -6.52 23.69 4.43
C ASP A 1055 -5.27 24.20 3.67
N PRO A 1056 -4.59 25.25 4.20
CA PRO A 1056 -3.39 25.77 3.57
C PRO A 1056 -2.25 24.75 3.60
N ALA A 1057 -1.42 24.73 2.56
CA ALA A 1057 -0.30 23.79 2.48
C ALA A 1057 0.74 24.07 3.58
N VAL A 1058 1.22 23.00 4.23
CA VAL A 1058 2.24 23.07 5.28
C VAL A 1058 3.46 22.27 4.87
N TYR A 1059 4.64 22.85 5.04
CA TYR A 1059 5.90 22.20 4.76
C TYR A 1059 6.84 22.24 5.97
N LEU A 1060 7.49 21.12 6.21
CA LEU A 1060 8.38 20.83 7.35
C LEU A 1060 9.71 20.23 6.82
N PRO A 1061 10.77 20.14 7.66
CA PRO A 1061 12.07 19.58 7.22
C PRO A 1061 11.99 18.11 6.82
N PHE A 1062 11.05 17.36 7.38
CA PHE A 1062 10.96 15.91 7.21
C PHE A 1062 10.12 15.55 5.99
N LEU A 1063 10.73 14.89 4.99
CA LEU A 1063 10.06 14.47 3.75
C LEU A 1063 8.78 13.68 4.04
N GLY A 1064 8.79 12.81 5.07
CA GLY A 1064 7.63 12.04 5.49
C GLY A 1064 6.40 12.91 5.77
N ALA A 1065 6.58 14.10 6.34
CA ALA A 1065 5.49 15.01 6.68
C ALA A 1065 4.98 15.85 5.50
N ASN A 1066 5.76 15.98 4.41
CA ASN A 1066 5.40 16.82 3.27
C ASN A 1066 4.55 16.03 2.25
N PRO A 1067 3.43 16.56 1.74
CA PRO A 1067 2.53 15.83 0.83
C PRO A 1067 3.21 15.28 -0.44
N ASN A 1068 4.17 16.02 -0.99
CA ASN A 1068 4.95 15.65 -2.18
C ASN A 1068 6.25 14.89 -1.84
N LYS A 1069 6.50 14.60 -0.56
CA LYS A 1069 7.71 13.93 -0.06
C LYS A 1069 9.01 14.61 -0.53
N THR A 1070 8.97 15.93 -0.67
CA THR A 1070 10.09 16.77 -1.09
C THR A 1070 10.55 17.61 0.08
N ASP A 1071 11.85 17.87 0.16
CA ASP A 1071 12.39 18.85 1.08
C ASP A 1071 12.20 20.28 0.55
N HIS A 1072 11.56 21.12 1.36
CA HIS A 1072 11.23 22.52 1.07
C HIS A 1072 11.97 23.52 1.97
N ILE A 1073 12.73 23.03 2.96
CA ILE A 1073 13.43 23.86 3.93
C ILE A 1073 14.92 23.64 3.71
N ARG A 1074 15.67 24.73 3.54
CA ARG A 1074 17.08 24.69 3.20
C ARG A 1074 17.92 25.21 4.35
N LEU A 1075 18.98 24.51 4.69
CA LEU A 1075 19.95 25.01 5.65
C LEU A 1075 20.94 25.95 4.95
N LEU A 1076 20.76 27.26 5.00
CA LEU A 1076 21.64 28.23 4.33
C LEU A 1076 22.92 28.54 5.13
N GLY A 1077 22.95 28.16 6.41
CA GLY A 1077 24.06 28.35 7.31
C GLY A 1077 23.63 28.08 8.75
N SER A 1078 24.51 28.35 9.72
CA SER A 1078 24.20 28.10 11.13
C SER A 1078 22.93 28.83 11.57
N ASN A 1079 21.89 28.08 11.95
CA ASN A 1079 20.56 28.60 12.33
C ASN A 1079 19.94 29.55 11.29
N CYS A 1080 20.17 29.31 9.99
CA CYS A 1080 19.63 30.11 8.90
C CYS A 1080 18.88 29.21 7.92
N PHE A 1081 17.57 29.39 7.83
CA PHE A 1081 16.66 28.52 7.08
C PHE A 1081 16.08 29.26 5.89
N GLY A 1082 16.23 28.71 4.69
CA GLY A 1082 15.57 29.15 3.47
C GLY A 1082 14.34 28.29 3.18
N PHE A 1083 13.34 28.86 2.50
CA PHE A 1083 12.13 28.13 2.12
C PHE A 1083 11.94 28.23 0.60
N GLU A 1084 11.84 27.06 -0.04
CA GLU A 1084 11.72 26.90 -1.49
C GLU A 1084 10.44 26.12 -1.83
N ASP A 1085 9.75 26.51 -2.89
CA ASP A 1085 8.45 25.95 -3.29
C ASP A 1085 8.56 24.73 -4.20
N LEU A 1086 9.69 24.61 -4.90
CA LEU A 1086 10.01 23.50 -5.78
C LEU A 1086 11.32 22.82 -5.32
N PRO A 1087 11.45 21.50 -5.57
CA PRO A 1087 12.68 20.76 -5.25
C PRO A 1087 13.97 21.42 -5.77
N GLY A 1088 13.93 22.03 -6.97
CA GLY A 1088 15.07 22.70 -7.62
C GLY A 1088 15.06 24.25 -7.54
N GLY A 1089 14.17 24.83 -6.72
CA GLY A 1089 13.91 26.26 -6.69
C GLY A 1089 12.82 26.72 -7.67
N GLY A 1090 12.18 27.85 -7.37
CA GLY A 1090 10.96 28.30 -8.06
C GLY A 1090 10.54 29.73 -7.76
N ASP A 1091 9.28 30.05 -8.05
CA ASP A 1091 8.54 31.32 -7.85
C ASP A 1091 7.02 31.16 -8.13
N ASN A 1092 6.42 30.02 -7.76
CA ASN A 1092 4.98 30.01 -7.46
C ASN A 1092 4.71 30.28 -5.96
N ASP A 1093 5.65 31.04 -5.41
CA ASP A 1093 5.60 32.32 -4.69
C ASP A 1093 5.16 32.31 -3.23
N PHE A 1094 5.30 31.15 -2.58
CA PHE A 1094 5.69 31.13 -1.16
C PHE A 1094 7.20 31.11 -0.89
N ASN A 1095 8.01 30.82 -1.90
CA ASN A 1095 9.47 30.80 -1.83
C ASN A 1095 10.07 32.21 -1.69
N ASP A 1096 11.38 32.29 -1.52
CA ASP A 1096 12.14 33.51 -1.20
C ASP A 1096 11.87 34.03 0.22
N ILE A 1097 11.67 33.10 1.16
CA ILE A 1097 11.70 33.40 2.60
C ILE A 1097 13.00 32.88 3.20
N VAL A 1098 13.67 33.73 3.96
CA VAL A 1098 14.83 33.36 4.76
C VAL A 1098 14.63 33.79 6.20
N VAL A 1099 14.80 32.85 7.14
CA VAL A 1099 14.74 33.08 8.59
C VAL A 1099 16.09 32.79 9.20
N LYS A 1100 16.74 33.82 9.74
CA LYS A 1100 17.97 33.71 10.52
C LYS A 1100 17.68 33.82 12.01
N VAL A 1101 18.21 32.91 12.81
CA VAL A 1101 17.97 32.86 14.26
C VAL A 1101 19.26 33.06 15.04
N ASN A 1102 19.32 34.14 15.82
CA ASN A 1102 20.41 34.40 16.75
C ASN A 1102 20.02 33.88 18.13
N LEU A 1103 20.72 32.85 18.61
CA LEU A 1103 20.45 32.19 19.89
C LEU A 1103 21.43 32.66 20.97
N LYS A 1104 20.92 32.96 22.17
CA LYS A 1104 21.72 33.31 23.35
C LYS A 1104 21.14 32.61 24.57
N THR A 1105 22.00 32.03 25.41
CA THR A 1105 21.59 31.55 26.73
C THR A 1105 21.05 32.73 27.56
N ALA A 1106 19.92 32.50 28.24
CA ALA A 1106 19.16 33.56 28.91
C ALA A 1106 19.87 34.25 30.07
#